data_AF-A0A558BUW4-F1
#
_entry.id   AF-A0A558BUW4-F1
#
_cell.length_a   1.000
_cell.length_b   1.000
_cell.length_c   1.000
_cell.angle_alpha   90.00
_cell.angle_beta   90.00
_cell.angle_gamma   90.00
#
_symmetry.space_group_name_H-M   'P 1'
#
loop_
_entity.id
_entity.type
_entity.pdbx_description
1 polymer ?
#
loop_
_entity_poly.entity_id
_entity_poly.type
_entity_poly.pdbx_seq_one_letter_code
_entity_poly.pdbx_strand_id
1 'polypeptide(L)'
;MAKILRLHRTGSSTHEGWGRTGKIGKNEIDGPSGIQDPEGGRAERVAVAIPSPFARMHLVETALAYVGSNPGQTDSVHHRLVGQFWDLWELVFNYYQRRQASQRLSVRTWNRTDELARLEANPQTRPLAQALALYLNDKRFNNITDLNLLYFPGATPQEAPQLLGGTSPLTVFFPAPAVRALAVQRPEGGGHYFDGRYVALGQREQAFQDYIYQQFVADPALGRLAPAVRNALDPNILNKWGLDGNAQLADYPYLADQAGNPVAVAGVAVRVRPDEGILRNSDFTIRPDRVPVPGWPLPNPLPLVLRPGLQAPGKFYYNNSLLGDSGNKVPASDPRALADRTLPGPDLAYPYLTLNDLLEETLLTVPYEVDGSRFVTGQLKIAPGYKPTCWPLLPVKPLYFDYFTAAELATQLTMELDPACVRVRLRIPVAGGFTVDYERAYYPNPRTEGLGRLLVTNVGLSVFPFVKIADAPQLNDFYKVMLVDANNIDPSLVHKPVELQFGVQGRVLSPTGTEQSATAYPRTRKSSTDEGSTYYEIKGTPFDYVVVASPAPAAGQALVVPRWREVRQGTKEFRFAIDFGTTNTHVAYHDGPSQPPQPFNFGPEDTAVALLKKSSEETDYQAYEQLYRGIEEDPAHGIQLRRWQRYQQREFVPSFVGAGGSPYQFPIRTATSEAASFSIEPPRLLANVNVGFGINTEEETNDSYHTNLKWGETGEAARHRVRMFFREMLLLFKYKAALHGGNVSATQVVWFAPLSFSAFSRDLYQREWDTLFKEIFHTSRGTTYLPESSAPYFFLTRRGLVTPGPGENAAFIDIGGGTSDVLFYSDQQANPSGPRKHHPAFSTSFRFAGNELWGDGAADVRGTKDNGLVRFGLDSIRAHPLPHTKAAELAVKCLAVVEANPAFGSEEVASLLFNYEREFQFGERLLMAQHLRVLFYLHFGAIVYHLGQVTAARGLTAPRYLCFTGRGSLYLRLLCPSNLRPLEQVASLILTKVMGTPAPANFKIVLADDPKQTTANGGVLATGVDAESTAEVPPIVQPIGTGTEDAAENRPLYPSDITEEVKNAVIANVEKCLTLLLTDADLVAAMHNLGIKNPPGLVLRELTGALADSFNLGRQRYANTLPAGEPIPETLFFLPLKHALYVLSQVLHGSAH
;
A
#
# COMPACT_ATOMS: atom_id res chain seq x y z
N MET A 1 -86.53 -69.35 23.62
CA MET A 1 -85.19 -69.29 24.25
C MET A 1 -84.85 -67.85 24.56
N ALA A 2 -84.80 -67.47 25.84
CA ALA A 2 -84.40 -66.14 26.27
C ALA A 2 -82.90 -65.94 25.99
N LYS A 3 -82.53 -64.90 25.23
CA LYS A 3 -81.12 -64.56 24.98
C LYS A 3 -80.58 -63.80 26.19
N ILE A 4 -79.58 -64.37 26.87
CA ILE A 4 -78.81 -63.67 27.91
C ILE A 4 -77.84 -62.72 27.22
N LEU A 5 -77.92 -61.42 27.51
CA LEU A 5 -76.96 -60.43 27.01
C LEU A 5 -75.70 -60.45 27.88
N ARG A 6 -74.60 -61.00 27.38
CA ARG A 6 -73.28 -61.02 28.04
C ARG A 6 -72.18 -60.71 27.02
N LEU A 7 -71.20 -59.89 27.40
CA LEU A 7 -70.12 -59.43 26.53
C LEU A 7 -69.01 -60.50 26.32
N HIS A 8 -68.92 -61.47 27.23
CA HIS A 8 -67.96 -62.58 27.22
C HIS A 8 -68.70 -63.93 27.29
N ARG A 9 -68.06 -65.03 26.87
CA ARG A 9 -68.72 -66.36 26.78
C ARG A 9 -68.57 -67.22 28.04
N THR A 10 -67.95 -66.71 29.11
CA THR A 10 -67.77 -67.39 30.40
C THR A 10 -68.99 -67.26 31.32
N GLY A 11 -69.49 -68.38 31.87
CA GLY A 11 -70.52 -68.48 32.93
C GLY A 11 -71.80 -69.25 32.54
N SER A 12 -72.63 -69.64 33.52
CA SER A 12 -73.83 -70.50 33.31
C SER A 12 -74.85 -69.92 32.30
N SER A 13 -75.42 -70.81 31.48
CA SER A 13 -76.46 -70.54 30.47
C SER A 13 -77.90 -70.78 30.97
N THR A 14 -78.08 -71.11 32.26
CA THR A 14 -79.39 -71.51 32.82
C THR A 14 -80.13 -70.41 33.58
N HIS A 15 -79.67 -69.15 33.55
CA HIS A 15 -80.31 -68.03 34.25
C HIS A 15 -81.32 -67.29 33.35
N GLU A 16 -82.53 -67.07 33.85
CA GLU A 16 -83.53 -66.19 33.23
C GLU A 16 -83.65 -64.88 34.04
N GLY A 17 -83.61 -63.73 33.36
CA GLY A 17 -83.72 -62.40 33.99
C GLY A 17 -82.39 -61.74 34.37
N TRP A 18 -82.44 -60.79 35.31
CA TRP A 18 -81.27 -60.07 35.82
C TRP A 18 -80.62 -60.83 36.98
N GLY A 19 -79.30 -61.00 36.95
CA GLY A 19 -78.53 -61.65 38.03
C GLY A 19 -77.22 -60.92 38.32
N ARG A 20 -76.69 -61.07 39.53
CA ARG A 20 -75.37 -60.55 39.89
C ARG A 20 -74.29 -61.26 39.06
N THR A 21 -73.51 -60.52 38.29
CA THR A 21 -72.31 -61.04 37.63
C THR A 21 -71.07 -60.80 38.47
N GLY A 22 -70.07 -61.67 38.37
CA GLY A 22 -68.73 -61.41 38.92
C GLY A 22 -68.07 -60.21 38.25
N LYS A 23 -66.96 -59.74 38.82
CA LYS A 23 -66.12 -58.71 38.20
C LYS A 23 -65.48 -59.28 36.94
N ILE A 24 -65.61 -58.59 35.81
CA ILE A 24 -64.94 -58.97 34.55
C ILE A 24 -63.42 -58.86 34.77
N GLY A 25 -62.70 -59.97 34.63
CA GLY A 25 -61.26 -60.08 34.80
C GLY A 25 -60.54 -60.37 33.48
N LYS A 26 -59.22 -60.56 33.57
CA LYS A 26 -58.35 -60.77 32.40
C LYS A 26 -58.76 -61.99 31.56
N ASN A 27 -59.23 -63.06 32.20
CA ASN A 27 -59.66 -64.28 31.49
C ASN A 27 -60.98 -64.08 30.74
N GLU A 28 -61.88 -63.23 31.24
CA GLU A 28 -63.13 -62.87 30.57
C GLU A 28 -62.93 -61.86 29.43
N ILE A 29 -61.82 -61.11 29.43
CA ILE A 29 -61.48 -60.12 28.39
C ILE A 29 -60.59 -60.77 27.32
N ASP A 30 -59.45 -61.32 27.71
CA ASP A 30 -58.37 -61.77 26.80
C ASP A 30 -58.34 -63.30 26.59
N GLY A 31 -59.16 -64.07 27.32
CA GLY A 31 -59.15 -65.53 27.25
C GLY A 31 -59.75 -66.11 25.95
N PRO A 32 -59.63 -67.43 25.69
CA PRO A 32 -60.16 -68.07 24.49
C PRO A 32 -61.68 -67.95 24.31
N SER A 33 -62.39 -67.64 25.41
CA SER A 33 -63.84 -67.41 25.48
C SER A 33 -64.18 -65.95 25.85
N GLY A 34 -63.21 -65.04 25.70
CA GLY A 34 -63.30 -63.63 26.06
C GLY A 34 -64.03 -62.77 25.02
N ILE A 35 -63.84 -61.46 25.12
CA ILE A 35 -64.44 -60.49 24.20
C ILE A 35 -63.64 -60.50 22.90
N GLN A 36 -64.23 -60.99 21.80
CA GLN A 36 -63.56 -61.01 20.50
C GLN A 36 -63.54 -59.61 19.86
N ASP A 37 -62.35 -59.14 19.48
CA ASP A 37 -62.19 -57.99 18.59
C ASP A 37 -62.38 -58.43 17.12
N PRO A 38 -63.46 -58.00 16.44
CA PRO A 38 -63.75 -58.41 15.06
C PRO A 38 -62.71 -57.91 14.04
N GLU A 39 -62.02 -56.81 14.35
CA GLU A 39 -61.11 -56.11 13.43
C GLU A 39 -59.62 -56.39 13.74
N GLY A 40 -59.31 -57.21 14.76
CA GLY A 40 -57.95 -57.61 15.11
C GLY A 40 -56.98 -56.45 15.30
N GLY A 41 -57.43 -55.37 15.96
CA GLY A 41 -56.64 -54.16 16.20
C GLY A 41 -56.44 -53.24 14.99
N ARG A 42 -57.18 -53.45 13.89
CA ARG A 42 -57.08 -52.65 12.64
C ARG A 42 -58.15 -51.57 12.49
N ALA A 43 -59.00 -51.37 13.51
CA ALA A 43 -60.01 -50.32 13.47
C ALA A 43 -59.39 -48.93 13.18
N GLU A 44 -59.89 -48.23 12.15
CA GLU A 44 -59.41 -46.89 11.77
C GLU A 44 -59.58 -45.86 12.89
N ARG A 45 -60.55 -46.07 13.80
CA ARG A 45 -60.83 -45.20 14.94
C ARG A 45 -60.97 -46.03 16.21
N VAL A 46 -60.08 -45.79 17.18
CA VAL A 46 -60.22 -46.32 18.54
C VAL A 46 -61.24 -45.44 19.26
N ALA A 47 -62.51 -45.85 19.25
CA ALA A 47 -63.55 -45.19 20.01
C ALA A 47 -63.39 -45.55 21.50
N VAL A 48 -62.87 -44.63 22.30
CA VAL A 48 -62.92 -44.73 23.77
C VAL A 48 -64.21 -44.06 24.21
N ALA A 49 -65.05 -44.76 24.99
CA ALA A 49 -66.37 -44.28 25.41
C ALA A 49 -66.33 -42.95 26.19
N ILE A 50 -65.16 -42.59 26.75
CA ILE A 50 -64.88 -41.29 27.35
C ILE A 50 -63.46 -40.86 26.91
N PRO A 51 -63.31 -39.81 26.08
CA PRO A 51 -61.99 -39.31 25.68
C PRO A 51 -61.37 -38.52 26.83
N SER A 52 -60.68 -39.22 27.74
CA SER A 52 -59.91 -38.61 28.83
C SER A 52 -58.41 -38.88 28.68
N PRO A 53 -57.52 -38.01 29.23
CA PRO A 53 -56.08 -38.28 29.24
C PRO A 53 -55.75 -39.60 29.96
N PHE A 54 -56.48 -39.97 31.01
CA PHE A 54 -56.30 -41.23 31.72
C PHE A 54 -56.60 -42.45 30.85
N ALA A 55 -57.67 -42.38 30.06
CA ALA A 55 -57.99 -43.44 29.10
C ALA A 55 -56.89 -43.55 28.03
N ARG A 56 -56.32 -42.43 27.59
CA ARG A 56 -55.18 -42.41 26.67
C ARG A 56 -53.92 -43.05 27.28
N MET A 57 -53.62 -42.78 28.56
CA MET A 57 -52.50 -43.41 29.27
C MET A 57 -52.66 -44.94 29.34
N HIS A 58 -53.87 -45.43 29.66
CA HIS A 58 -54.15 -46.86 29.65
C HIS A 58 -54.05 -47.48 28.25
N LEU A 59 -54.49 -46.77 27.21
CA LEU A 59 -54.34 -47.26 25.83
C LEU A 59 -52.88 -47.44 25.43
N VAL A 60 -51.98 -46.56 25.88
CA VAL A 60 -50.53 -46.70 25.64
C VAL A 60 -49.97 -47.90 26.42
N GLU A 61 -50.34 -48.06 27.70
CA GLU A 61 -49.97 -49.23 28.52
C GLU A 61 -50.38 -50.55 27.84
N THR A 62 -51.63 -50.64 27.36
CA THR A 62 -52.15 -51.80 26.63
C THR A 62 -51.46 -51.99 25.28
N ALA A 63 -51.20 -50.91 24.53
CA ALA A 63 -50.54 -50.99 23.23
C ALA A 63 -49.10 -51.50 23.35
N LEU A 64 -48.34 -51.08 24.37
CA LEU A 64 -47.00 -51.60 24.64
C LEU A 64 -47.03 -53.11 24.90
N ALA A 65 -47.98 -53.58 25.71
CA ALA A 65 -48.16 -55.02 25.97
C ALA A 65 -48.57 -55.81 24.70
N TYR A 66 -49.44 -55.23 23.87
CA TYR A 66 -49.88 -55.82 22.61
C TYR A 66 -48.72 -55.98 21.62
N VAL A 67 -47.93 -54.92 21.41
CA VAL A 67 -46.78 -54.91 20.49
C VAL A 67 -45.73 -55.93 20.95
N GLY A 68 -45.43 -55.99 22.25
CA GLY A 68 -44.48 -56.97 22.80
C GLY A 68 -44.91 -58.44 22.62
N SER A 69 -46.21 -58.70 22.60
CA SER A 69 -46.76 -60.06 22.41
C SER A 69 -46.96 -60.45 20.94
N ASN A 70 -46.85 -59.49 20.01
CA ASN A 70 -47.11 -59.69 18.57
C ASN A 70 -45.98 -59.11 17.69
N PRO A 71 -44.72 -59.57 17.83
CA PRO A 71 -43.56 -58.96 17.17
C PRO A 71 -43.56 -59.07 15.64
N GLY A 72 -44.39 -59.93 15.05
CA GLY A 72 -44.48 -60.15 13.60
C GLY A 72 -45.51 -59.28 12.85
N GLN A 73 -46.35 -58.51 13.56
CA GLN A 73 -47.31 -57.59 12.96
C GLN A 73 -46.82 -56.15 13.15
N THR A 74 -46.88 -55.28 12.15
CA THR A 74 -46.41 -53.88 12.27
C THR A 74 -47.46 -52.83 11.89
N ASP A 75 -48.58 -53.26 11.30
CA ASP A 75 -49.69 -52.38 10.91
C ASP A 75 -50.93 -52.68 11.74
N SER A 76 -51.06 -51.95 12.84
CA SER A 76 -52.22 -51.91 13.73
C SER A 76 -52.26 -50.56 14.43
N VAL A 77 -53.40 -50.21 15.02
CA VAL A 77 -53.49 -48.96 15.77
C VAL A 77 -52.60 -48.92 17.01
N HIS A 78 -52.31 -50.09 17.61
CA HIS A 78 -51.37 -50.22 18.72
C HIS A 78 -49.94 -49.91 18.31
N HIS A 79 -49.51 -50.40 17.14
CA HIS A 79 -48.18 -50.10 16.58
C HIS A 79 -48.02 -48.61 16.26
N ARG A 80 -49.02 -47.97 15.65
CA ARG A 80 -49.00 -46.52 15.42
C ARG A 80 -48.91 -45.74 16.74
N LEU A 81 -49.66 -46.16 17.77
CA LEU A 81 -49.64 -45.53 19.09
C LEU A 81 -48.28 -45.68 19.80
N VAL A 82 -47.66 -46.86 19.74
CA VAL A 82 -46.31 -47.10 20.29
C VAL A 82 -45.25 -46.31 19.51
N GLY A 83 -45.40 -46.17 18.19
CA GLY A 83 -44.55 -45.29 17.37
C GLY A 83 -44.63 -43.83 17.81
N GLN A 84 -45.85 -43.30 18.01
CA GLN A 84 -46.07 -41.95 18.54
C GLN A 84 -45.55 -41.75 19.97
N PHE A 85 -45.63 -42.79 20.80
CA PHE A 85 -45.07 -42.79 22.15
C PHE A 85 -43.55 -42.60 22.11
N TRP A 86 -42.85 -43.39 21.29
CA TRP A 86 -41.40 -43.25 21.14
C TRP A 86 -41.00 -41.94 20.45
N ASP A 87 -41.79 -41.45 19.49
CA ASP A 87 -41.59 -40.13 18.88
C ASP A 87 -41.61 -39.01 19.92
N LEU A 88 -42.58 -39.05 20.84
CA LEU A 88 -42.68 -38.05 21.90
C LEU A 88 -41.48 -38.11 22.86
N TRP A 89 -41.05 -39.31 23.25
CA TRP A 89 -39.91 -39.47 24.16
C TRP A 89 -38.59 -39.08 23.50
N GLU A 90 -38.34 -39.49 22.25
CA GLU A 90 -37.13 -39.10 21.50
C GLU A 90 -37.09 -37.57 21.24
N LEU A 91 -38.25 -36.95 20.99
CA LEU A 91 -38.34 -35.51 20.87
C LEU A 91 -38.02 -34.78 22.18
N VAL A 92 -38.46 -35.31 23.33
CA VAL A 92 -38.10 -34.78 24.66
C VAL A 92 -36.61 -35.01 24.95
N PHE A 93 -36.07 -36.18 24.64
CA PHE A 93 -34.65 -36.47 24.79
C PHE A 93 -33.79 -35.43 24.06
N ASN A 94 -34.21 -35.01 22.86
CA ASN A 94 -33.52 -34.01 22.04
C ASN A 94 -33.95 -32.55 22.32
N TYR A 95 -34.47 -32.24 23.52
CA TYR A 95 -35.01 -30.92 23.88
C TYR A 95 -34.08 -29.73 23.52
N TYR A 96 -32.77 -29.83 23.79
CA TYR A 96 -31.82 -28.74 23.59
C TYR A 96 -31.25 -28.62 22.17
N GLN A 97 -31.46 -29.59 21.29
CA GLN A 97 -30.94 -29.53 19.91
C GLN A 97 -31.64 -28.47 19.05
N ARG A 98 -32.80 -27.95 19.49
CA ARG A 98 -33.65 -27.02 18.71
C ARG A 98 -33.62 -25.63 19.30
N ARG A 99 -32.71 -24.78 18.79
CA ARG A 99 -32.50 -23.40 19.30
C ARG A 99 -33.39 -22.33 18.65
N GLN A 100 -33.99 -22.61 17.49
CA GLN A 100 -34.95 -21.68 16.88
C GLN A 100 -36.26 -21.64 17.69
N ALA A 101 -36.77 -20.44 17.97
CA ALA A 101 -38.02 -20.27 18.72
C ALA A 101 -39.22 -20.97 18.06
N SER A 102 -39.21 -21.08 16.73
CA SER A 102 -40.22 -21.79 15.91
C SER A 102 -40.11 -23.32 15.96
N GLN A 103 -39.10 -23.89 16.63
CA GLN A 103 -38.87 -25.33 16.70
C GLN A 103 -38.66 -25.84 18.14
N ARG A 104 -38.79 -24.96 19.15
CA ARG A 104 -38.52 -25.28 20.54
C ARG A 104 -39.76 -25.87 21.22
N LEU A 105 -39.59 -27.03 21.87
CA LEU A 105 -40.64 -27.67 22.65
C LEU A 105 -40.99 -26.83 23.89
N SER A 106 -42.27 -26.67 24.16
CA SER A 106 -42.79 -25.95 25.31
C SER A 106 -43.44 -26.91 26.30
N VAL A 107 -43.02 -26.88 27.57
CA VAL A 107 -43.57 -27.75 28.63
C VAL A 107 -44.41 -26.92 29.60
N ARG A 108 -45.70 -27.24 29.71
CA ARG A 108 -46.65 -26.55 30.59
C ARG A 108 -47.11 -27.48 31.70
N THR A 109 -47.04 -27.00 32.94
CA THR A 109 -47.41 -27.76 34.13
C THR A 109 -48.89 -27.56 34.45
N TRP A 110 -49.65 -28.66 34.58
CA TRP A 110 -51.01 -28.70 35.09
C TRP A 110 -50.98 -29.20 36.53
N ASN A 111 -51.24 -28.31 37.48
CA ASN A 111 -51.24 -28.66 38.91
C ASN A 111 -52.62 -29.15 39.34
N ARG A 112 -52.68 -30.33 39.96
CA ARG A 112 -53.93 -30.97 40.37
C ARG A 112 -54.78 -30.08 41.27
N THR A 113 -54.19 -29.48 42.30
CA THR A 113 -54.92 -28.71 43.32
C THR A 113 -55.48 -27.44 42.72
N ASP A 114 -54.62 -26.66 42.06
CA ASP A 114 -54.99 -25.35 41.51
C ASP A 114 -56.02 -25.47 40.40
N GLU A 115 -55.84 -26.43 39.49
CA GLU A 115 -56.70 -26.56 38.31
C GLU A 115 -58.06 -27.18 38.66
N LEU A 116 -58.11 -28.14 39.59
CA LEU A 116 -59.40 -28.63 40.10
C LEU A 116 -60.17 -27.53 40.84
N ALA A 117 -59.49 -26.71 41.64
CA ALA A 117 -60.12 -25.57 42.32
C ALA A 117 -60.68 -24.55 41.32
N ARG A 118 -59.94 -24.23 40.24
CA ARG A 118 -60.41 -23.35 39.17
C ARG A 118 -61.61 -23.92 38.44
N LEU A 119 -61.60 -25.21 38.09
CA LEU A 119 -62.72 -25.86 37.40
C LEU A 119 -63.96 -25.98 38.30
N GLU A 120 -63.80 -26.21 39.60
CA GLU A 120 -64.90 -26.32 40.57
C GLU A 120 -65.58 -24.96 40.81
N ALA A 121 -64.80 -23.87 40.77
CA ALA A 121 -65.27 -22.49 40.97
C ALA A 121 -66.25 -22.03 39.88
N ASN A 122 -66.10 -22.50 38.64
CA ASN A 122 -67.02 -22.17 37.55
C ASN A 122 -68.15 -23.23 37.43
N PRO A 123 -69.44 -22.85 37.58
CA PRO A 123 -70.57 -23.77 37.51
C PRO A 123 -70.63 -24.61 36.23
N GLN A 124 -70.15 -24.08 35.10
CA GLN A 124 -70.15 -24.80 33.81
C GLN A 124 -69.10 -25.91 33.74
N THR A 125 -67.98 -25.75 34.45
CA THR A 125 -66.87 -26.72 34.46
C THR A 125 -66.87 -27.61 35.70
N ARG A 126 -67.73 -27.34 36.68
CA ARG A 126 -67.84 -28.12 37.92
C ARG A 126 -68.07 -29.62 37.72
N PRO A 127 -68.96 -30.09 36.81
CA PRO A 127 -69.11 -31.53 36.56
C PRO A 127 -67.81 -32.19 36.07
N LEU A 128 -67.00 -31.47 35.30
CA LEU A 128 -65.70 -31.94 34.84
C LEU A 128 -64.70 -32.02 36.00
N ALA A 129 -64.67 -31.02 36.89
CA ALA A 129 -63.83 -31.04 38.09
C ALA A 129 -64.13 -32.27 38.97
N GLN A 130 -65.41 -32.55 39.22
CA GLN A 130 -65.86 -33.71 40.01
C GLN A 130 -65.51 -35.04 39.33
N ALA A 131 -65.69 -35.13 38.01
CA ALA A 131 -65.29 -36.31 37.25
C ALA A 131 -63.77 -36.54 37.29
N LEU A 132 -62.97 -35.48 37.08
CA LEU A 132 -61.51 -35.55 37.16
C LEU A 132 -61.04 -35.93 38.57
N ALA A 133 -61.65 -35.36 39.62
CA ALA A 133 -61.34 -35.69 41.00
C ALA A 133 -61.60 -37.17 41.31
N LEU A 134 -62.68 -37.76 40.76
CA LEU A 134 -62.96 -39.19 40.90
C LEU A 134 -61.85 -40.05 40.26
N TYR A 135 -61.45 -39.74 39.02
CA TYR A 135 -60.37 -40.48 38.35
C TYR A 135 -59.02 -40.30 39.04
N LEU A 136 -58.71 -39.10 39.52
CA LEU A 136 -57.48 -38.80 40.25
C LEU A 136 -57.45 -39.39 41.68
N ASN A 137 -58.56 -39.95 42.18
CA ASN A 137 -58.57 -40.70 43.43
C ASN A 137 -58.33 -42.20 43.23
N ASP A 138 -58.24 -42.68 41.98
CA ASP A 138 -57.81 -44.05 41.69
C ASP A 138 -56.37 -44.26 42.17
N LYS A 139 -56.08 -45.44 42.72
CA LYS A 139 -54.74 -45.81 43.25
C LYS A 139 -53.63 -45.68 42.21
N ARG A 140 -53.94 -45.76 40.91
CA ARG A 140 -52.98 -45.59 39.82
C ARG A 140 -52.65 -44.12 39.51
N PHE A 141 -53.49 -43.19 39.93
CA PHE A 141 -53.39 -41.76 39.59
C PHE A 141 -53.33 -40.84 40.82
N ASN A 142 -53.59 -41.35 42.03
CA ASN A 142 -53.66 -40.57 43.26
C ASN A 142 -52.36 -39.85 43.65
N ASN A 143 -51.21 -40.38 43.22
CA ASN A 143 -49.90 -39.78 43.45
C ASN A 143 -49.51 -38.73 42.39
N ILE A 144 -50.40 -38.40 41.44
CA ILE A 144 -50.16 -37.28 40.53
C ILE A 144 -50.46 -35.97 41.27
N THR A 145 -49.40 -35.19 41.50
CA THR A 145 -49.51 -33.78 41.92
C THR A 145 -49.55 -32.86 40.70
N ASP A 146 -48.67 -33.11 39.73
CA ASP A 146 -48.53 -32.31 38.51
C ASP A 146 -48.54 -33.20 37.26
N LEU A 147 -49.14 -32.70 36.18
CA LEU A 147 -49.10 -33.29 34.85
C LEU A 147 -48.41 -32.32 33.90
N ASN A 148 -47.34 -32.72 33.24
CA ASN A 148 -46.60 -31.87 32.32
C ASN A 148 -47.06 -32.12 30.89
N LEU A 149 -47.60 -31.10 30.24
CA LEU A 149 -48.12 -31.12 28.86
C LEU A 149 -47.10 -30.54 27.89
N LEU A 150 -46.86 -31.26 26.79
CA LEU A 150 -45.80 -30.97 25.82
C LEU A 150 -46.41 -30.37 24.56
N TYR A 151 -46.00 -29.15 24.22
CA TYR A 151 -46.50 -28.39 23.07
C TYR A 151 -45.40 -28.11 22.06
N PHE A 152 -45.76 -28.17 20.77
CA PHE A 152 -44.92 -27.73 19.67
C PHE A 152 -45.46 -26.39 19.11
N PRO A 153 -44.60 -25.40 18.82
CA PRO A 153 -45.02 -24.13 18.23
C PRO A 153 -45.72 -24.35 16.88
N GLY A 154 -46.67 -23.48 16.53
CA GLY A 154 -47.32 -23.48 15.22
C GLY A 154 -46.35 -23.16 14.09
N ALA A 155 -46.68 -23.53 12.85
CA ALA A 155 -45.81 -23.30 11.69
C ALA A 155 -45.62 -21.79 11.39
N THR A 156 -46.56 -20.96 11.84
CA THR A 156 -46.48 -19.50 11.81
C THR A 156 -46.74 -18.92 13.20
N PRO A 157 -46.31 -17.68 13.49
CA PRO A 157 -46.59 -17.02 14.76
C PRO A 157 -48.10 -16.86 15.08
N GLN A 158 -48.98 -16.97 14.07
CA GLN A 158 -50.43 -16.90 14.26
C GLN A 158 -51.09 -18.26 14.52
N GLU A 159 -50.41 -19.39 14.24
CA GLU A 159 -50.96 -20.71 14.49
C GLU A 159 -50.77 -21.12 15.97
N ALA A 160 -51.84 -21.59 16.60
CA ALA A 160 -51.80 -22.01 18.01
C ALA A 160 -50.84 -23.21 18.21
N PRO A 161 -50.09 -23.28 19.32
CA PRO A 161 -49.23 -24.42 19.63
C PRO A 161 -50.00 -25.74 19.64
N GLN A 162 -49.46 -26.76 18.97
CA GLN A 162 -50.04 -28.10 18.92
C GLN A 162 -49.66 -28.90 20.18
N LEU A 163 -50.64 -29.48 20.87
CA LEU A 163 -50.40 -30.43 21.96
C LEU A 163 -49.90 -31.76 21.40
N LEU A 164 -48.69 -32.18 21.78
CA LEU A 164 -48.10 -33.46 21.38
C LEU A 164 -48.44 -34.61 22.34
N GLY A 165 -48.60 -34.29 23.62
CA GLY A 165 -48.83 -35.30 24.67
C GLY A 165 -48.53 -34.76 26.06
N GLY A 166 -48.36 -35.67 27.02
CA GLY A 166 -48.02 -35.31 28.39
C GLY A 166 -47.29 -36.42 29.14
N THR A 167 -46.88 -36.13 30.38
CA THR A 167 -46.30 -37.14 31.28
C THR A 167 -47.36 -38.12 31.79
N SER A 168 -46.99 -39.36 32.07
CA SER A 168 -47.89 -40.47 32.45
C SER A 168 -47.31 -41.22 33.65
N PRO A 169 -48.08 -41.49 34.73
CA PRO A 169 -47.61 -42.31 35.84
C PRO A 169 -47.63 -43.81 35.52
N LEU A 170 -48.01 -44.21 34.31
CA LEU A 170 -48.06 -45.62 33.87
C LEU A 170 -46.93 -45.97 32.89
N THR A 171 -46.45 -44.97 32.14
CA THR A 171 -45.59 -45.18 30.96
C THR A 171 -44.56 -44.06 30.77
N VAL A 172 -44.40 -43.15 31.74
CA VAL A 172 -43.61 -41.89 31.64
C VAL A 172 -44.23 -40.84 30.73
N PHE A 173 -44.63 -41.21 29.51
CA PHE A 173 -45.29 -40.33 28.54
C PHE A 173 -46.54 -40.96 27.93
N PHE A 174 -47.43 -40.10 27.41
CA PHE A 174 -48.52 -40.50 26.53
C PHE A 174 -48.66 -39.45 25.40
N PRO A 175 -48.83 -39.87 24.12
CA PRO A 175 -49.11 -38.94 23.05
C PRO A 175 -50.58 -38.52 23.06
N ALA A 176 -50.84 -37.27 22.68
CA ALA A 176 -52.18 -36.73 22.53
C ALA A 176 -52.99 -37.50 21.45
N PRO A 177 -54.33 -37.43 21.48
CA PRO A 177 -55.13 -37.95 20.39
C PRO A 177 -54.92 -37.10 19.13
N ALA A 178 -54.84 -37.74 17.95
CA ALA A 178 -54.78 -37.09 16.64
C ALA A 178 -53.64 -36.05 16.44
N VAL A 179 -52.45 -36.31 17.00
CA VAL A 179 -51.25 -35.49 16.75
C VAL A 179 -50.92 -35.46 15.26
N ARG A 180 -50.77 -34.26 14.68
CA ARG A 180 -50.37 -34.08 13.28
C ARG A 180 -48.86 -34.22 13.15
N ALA A 181 -48.41 -34.75 12.01
CA ALA A 181 -47.00 -34.84 11.67
C ALA A 181 -46.31 -33.47 11.80
N LEU A 182 -45.12 -33.46 12.39
CA LEU A 182 -44.30 -32.25 12.50
C LEU A 182 -43.43 -32.10 11.25
N ALA A 183 -43.07 -30.86 10.89
CA ALA A 183 -42.06 -30.58 9.86
C ALA A 183 -40.63 -30.82 10.42
N VAL A 184 -40.47 -31.92 11.15
CA VAL A 184 -39.26 -32.27 11.87
C VAL A 184 -38.94 -33.74 11.61
N GLN A 185 -37.77 -33.98 11.02
CA GLN A 185 -37.29 -35.34 10.73
C GLN A 185 -36.77 -36.03 12.00
N ARG A 186 -36.95 -37.35 12.07
CA ARG A 186 -36.32 -38.19 13.09
C ARG A 186 -34.81 -38.31 12.80
N PRO A 187 -33.94 -38.34 13.82
CA PRO A 187 -32.50 -38.53 13.61
C PRO A 187 -32.17 -39.82 12.87
N GLU A 188 -32.82 -40.93 13.24
CA GLU A 188 -32.74 -42.23 12.57
C GLU A 188 -34.14 -42.87 12.47
N GLY A 189 -34.29 -43.91 11.64
CA GLY A 189 -35.58 -44.58 11.40
C GLY A 189 -36.44 -43.95 10.29
N GLY A 190 -36.04 -42.79 9.78
CA GLY A 190 -36.64 -42.13 8.61
C GLY A 190 -38.02 -41.49 8.85
N GLY A 191 -38.41 -40.59 7.95
CA GLY A 191 -39.68 -39.86 8.04
C GLY A 191 -39.67 -38.72 9.07
N HIS A 192 -40.86 -38.27 9.44
CA HIS A 192 -41.05 -37.13 10.35
C HIS A 192 -41.72 -37.58 11.66
N TYR A 193 -41.47 -36.89 12.77
CA TYR A 193 -42.17 -37.19 14.02
C TYR A 193 -43.70 -37.10 13.83
N PHE A 194 -44.41 -38.09 14.37
CA PHE A 194 -45.87 -38.24 14.31
C PHE A 194 -46.45 -38.40 12.88
N ASP A 195 -45.65 -38.83 11.90
CA ASP A 195 -46.10 -39.13 10.51
C ASP A 195 -46.95 -40.40 10.38
N GLY A 196 -47.26 -41.08 11.48
CA GLY A 196 -48.09 -42.28 11.52
C GLY A 196 -47.36 -43.59 11.21
N ARG A 197 -46.06 -43.54 10.90
CA ARG A 197 -45.23 -44.74 10.72
C ARG A 197 -44.85 -45.34 12.07
N TYR A 198 -44.87 -46.66 12.17
CA TYR A 198 -44.33 -47.37 13.34
C TYR A 198 -42.81 -47.47 13.22
N VAL A 199 -42.11 -46.85 14.17
CA VAL A 199 -40.65 -46.94 14.33
C VAL A 199 -40.36 -47.42 15.75
N ALA A 200 -39.84 -48.64 15.86
CA ALA A 200 -39.51 -49.28 17.14
C ALA A 200 -38.28 -48.63 17.80
N LEU A 201 -38.07 -48.86 19.10
CA LEU A 201 -36.90 -48.32 19.82
C LEU A 201 -35.57 -48.73 19.16
N GLY A 202 -35.43 -50.00 18.75
CA GLY A 202 -34.20 -50.51 18.11
C GLY A 202 -33.90 -49.95 16.72
N GLN A 203 -34.78 -49.13 16.15
CA GLN A 203 -34.63 -48.48 14.84
C GLN A 203 -34.36 -46.97 14.95
N ARG A 204 -34.15 -46.47 16.18
CA ARG A 204 -33.91 -45.05 16.50
C ARG A 204 -32.44 -44.81 16.82
N GLU A 205 -32.06 -43.55 17.00
CA GLU A 205 -30.68 -43.14 17.28
C GLU A 205 -30.07 -43.96 18.43
N GLN A 206 -28.86 -44.50 18.23
CA GLN A 206 -28.19 -45.32 19.24
C GLN A 206 -28.06 -44.60 20.60
N ALA A 207 -27.77 -43.29 20.60
CA ALA A 207 -27.68 -42.50 21.83
C ALA A 207 -29.00 -42.43 22.60
N PHE A 208 -30.14 -42.39 21.89
CA PHE A 208 -31.46 -42.44 22.49
C PHE A 208 -31.76 -43.85 23.03
N GLN A 209 -31.40 -44.90 22.30
CA GLN A 209 -31.53 -46.28 22.78
C GLN A 209 -30.76 -46.49 24.08
N ASP A 210 -29.47 -46.13 24.09
CA ASP A 210 -28.59 -46.27 25.25
C ASP A 210 -29.13 -45.52 26.46
N TYR A 211 -29.62 -44.29 26.26
CA TYR A 211 -30.28 -43.48 27.29
C TYR A 211 -31.48 -44.21 27.91
N ILE A 212 -32.37 -44.80 27.12
CA ILE A 212 -33.54 -45.53 27.62
C ILE A 212 -33.10 -46.73 28.46
N TYR A 213 -32.17 -47.56 27.95
CA TYR A 213 -31.70 -48.74 28.69
C TYR A 213 -30.99 -48.35 29.99
N GLN A 214 -30.13 -47.33 29.96
CA GLN A 214 -29.45 -46.82 31.16
C GLN A 214 -30.44 -46.33 32.21
N GLN A 215 -31.52 -45.63 31.81
CA GLN A 215 -32.55 -45.18 32.76
C GLN A 215 -33.23 -46.33 33.49
N PHE A 216 -33.63 -47.39 32.78
CA PHE A 216 -34.31 -48.53 33.42
C PHE A 216 -33.37 -49.39 34.27
N VAL A 217 -32.06 -49.30 34.07
CA VAL A 217 -31.04 -49.96 34.91
C VAL A 217 -30.69 -49.11 36.13
N ALA A 218 -30.44 -47.81 35.95
CA ALA A 218 -29.94 -46.92 36.99
C ALA A 218 -31.03 -46.32 37.90
N ASP A 219 -32.30 -46.27 37.47
CA ASP A 219 -33.43 -45.78 38.28
C ASP A 219 -34.47 -46.89 38.57
N PRO A 220 -34.36 -47.57 39.73
CA PRO A 220 -35.35 -48.57 40.14
C PRO A 220 -36.78 -48.02 40.30
N ALA A 221 -36.95 -46.72 40.55
CA ALA A 221 -38.26 -46.11 40.68
C ALA A 221 -38.97 -46.03 39.32
N LEU A 222 -38.24 -45.75 38.24
CA LEU A 222 -38.75 -45.81 36.87
C LEU A 222 -39.26 -47.21 36.50
N GLY A 223 -38.50 -48.26 36.85
CA GLY A 223 -38.91 -49.64 36.61
C GLY A 223 -40.21 -50.03 37.33
N ARG A 224 -40.49 -49.44 38.49
CA ARG A 224 -41.77 -49.61 39.21
C ARG A 224 -42.90 -48.77 38.63
N LEU A 225 -42.59 -47.57 38.15
CA LEU A 225 -43.57 -46.65 37.56
C LEU A 225 -44.08 -47.16 36.21
N ALA A 226 -43.18 -47.61 35.33
CA ALA A 226 -43.47 -47.95 33.94
C ALA A 226 -43.13 -49.41 33.59
N PRO A 227 -43.77 -50.40 34.24
CA PRO A 227 -43.48 -51.82 34.01
C PRO A 227 -43.81 -52.26 32.58
N ALA A 228 -44.84 -51.67 31.96
CA ALA A 228 -45.21 -51.98 30.57
C ALA A 228 -44.11 -51.55 29.58
N VAL A 229 -43.44 -50.42 29.84
CA VAL A 229 -42.29 -49.97 29.03
C VAL A 229 -41.10 -50.89 29.27
N ARG A 230 -40.76 -51.16 30.54
CA ARG A 230 -39.64 -52.06 30.89
C ARG A 230 -39.76 -53.42 30.23
N ASN A 231 -40.96 -54.01 30.24
CA ASN A 231 -41.20 -55.33 29.64
C ASN A 231 -41.14 -55.31 28.10
N ALA A 232 -41.23 -54.14 27.47
CA ALA A 232 -41.07 -53.98 26.03
C ALA A 232 -39.60 -53.81 25.59
N LEU A 233 -38.68 -53.64 26.54
CA LEU A 233 -37.24 -53.54 26.28
C LEU A 233 -36.60 -54.92 26.13
N ASP A 234 -35.49 -55.00 25.39
CA ASP A 234 -34.75 -56.25 25.22
C ASP A 234 -34.06 -56.67 26.54
N PRO A 235 -34.39 -57.85 27.11
CA PRO A 235 -33.79 -58.33 28.35
C PRO A 235 -32.28 -58.52 28.27
N ASN A 236 -31.72 -58.88 27.10
CA ASN A 236 -30.29 -59.08 26.93
C ASN A 236 -29.52 -57.76 27.04
N ILE A 237 -30.09 -56.69 26.47
CA ILE A 237 -29.48 -55.35 26.52
C ILE A 237 -29.60 -54.77 27.94
N LEU A 238 -30.74 -54.96 28.63
CA LEU A 238 -30.89 -54.59 30.04
C LEU A 238 -29.87 -55.30 30.94
N ASN A 239 -29.69 -56.61 30.76
CA ASN A 239 -28.73 -57.39 31.54
C ASN A 239 -27.28 -56.95 31.27
N LYS A 240 -26.95 -56.63 30.01
CA LYS A 240 -25.64 -56.11 29.63
C LYS A 240 -25.32 -54.80 30.37
N TRP A 241 -26.22 -53.81 30.31
CA TRP A 241 -26.04 -52.55 31.03
C TRP A 241 -25.96 -52.73 32.55
N GLY A 242 -26.71 -53.69 33.12
CA GLY A 242 -26.65 -54.03 34.53
C GLY A 242 -25.34 -54.67 34.98
N LEU A 243 -24.74 -55.53 34.14
CA LEU A 243 -23.47 -56.23 34.43
C LEU A 243 -22.25 -55.34 34.20
N ASP A 244 -22.28 -54.49 33.17
CA ASP A 244 -21.17 -53.59 32.81
C ASP A 244 -20.95 -52.49 33.86
N GLY A 245 -21.94 -52.21 34.71
CA GLY A 245 -21.86 -51.18 35.77
C GLY A 245 -21.77 -49.73 35.26
N ASN A 246 -21.90 -49.53 33.95
CA ASN A 246 -21.68 -48.24 33.27
C ASN A 246 -22.95 -47.38 33.12
N ALA A 247 -24.09 -47.81 33.68
CA ALA A 247 -25.32 -47.02 33.61
C ALA A 247 -25.24 -45.80 34.54
N GLN A 248 -24.99 -44.61 33.98
CA GLN A 248 -24.86 -43.37 34.74
C GLN A 248 -25.82 -42.29 34.24
N LEU A 249 -26.69 -41.81 35.13
CA LEU A 249 -27.66 -40.75 34.80
C LEU A 249 -27.16 -39.33 35.08
N ALA A 250 -25.96 -39.19 35.63
CA ALA A 250 -25.37 -37.88 35.95
C ALA A 250 -25.18 -37.01 34.70
N ASP A 251 -24.90 -37.63 33.56
CA ASP A 251 -24.66 -36.96 32.28
C ASP A 251 -25.95 -36.52 31.57
N TYR A 252 -27.14 -36.83 32.11
CA TYR A 252 -28.43 -36.45 31.51
C TYR A 252 -29.15 -35.43 32.41
N PRO A 253 -29.17 -34.13 32.07
CA PRO A 253 -29.85 -33.11 32.87
C PRO A 253 -31.37 -33.32 32.91
N TYR A 254 -32.02 -32.71 33.89
CA TYR A 254 -33.48 -32.72 34.03
C TYR A 254 -34.13 -31.83 32.96
N LEU A 255 -35.28 -32.27 32.42
CA LEU A 255 -36.16 -31.42 31.64
C LEU A 255 -36.72 -30.32 32.56
N ALA A 256 -36.69 -29.07 32.12
CA ALA A 256 -37.30 -27.96 32.84
C ALA A 256 -38.65 -27.56 32.22
N ASP A 257 -39.60 -27.15 33.05
CA ASP A 257 -40.84 -26.51 32.60
C ASP A 257 -40.62 -25.05 32.16
N GLN A 258 -41.67 -24.37 31.69
CA GLN A 258 -41.59 -22.95 31.30
C GLN A 258 -41.14 -22.00 32.43
N ALA A 259 -41.30 -22.39 33.70
CA ALA A 259 -40.88 -21.61 34.86
C ALA A 259 -39.47 -22.00 35.36
N GLY A 260 -38.82 -22.96 34.71
CA GLY A 260 -37.48 -23.45 35.08
C GLY A 260 -37.48 -24.55 36.13
N ASN A 261 -38.64 -25.09 36.51
CA ASN A 261 -38.72 -26.16 37.51
C ASN A 261 -38.44 -27.53 36.86
N PRO A 262 -37.79 -28.47 37.57
CA PRO A 262 -37.55 -29.80 37.05
C PRO A 262 -38.86 -30.58 36.87
N VAL A 263 -39.02 -31.17 35.69
CA VAL A 263 -40.17 -31.99 35.31
C VAL A 263 -40.00 -33.40 35.88
N ALA A 264 -40.98 -33.86 36.64
CA ALA A 264 -41.03 -35.21 37.19
C ALA A 264 -42.45 -35.78 37.15
N VAL A 265 -42.56 -37.11 37.23
CA VAL A 265 -43.83 -37.84 37.29
C VAL A 265 -43.77 -38.89 38.40
N ALA A 266 -44.64 -38.74 39.41
CA ALA A 266 -44.71 -39.63 40.58
C ALA A 266 -43.33 -39.93 41.21
N GLY A 267 -42.46 -38.92 41.30
CA GLY A 267 -41.12 -39.02 41.88
C GLY A 267 -40.01 -39.45 40.90
N VAL A 268 -40.34 -39.82 39.67
CA VAL A 268 -39.35 -40.13 38.61
C VAL A 268 -39.09 -38.88 37.78
N ALA A 269 -37.84 -38.43 37.73
CA ALA A 269 -37.48 -37.22 37.01
C ALA A 269 -37.35 -37.48 35.51
N VAL A 270 -37.88 -36.56 34.70
CA VAL A 270 -37.71 -36.61 33.23
C VAL A 270 -36.38 -35.98 32.89
N ARG A 271 -35.54 -36.71 32.15
CA ARG A 271 -34.21 -36.25 31.72
C ARG A 271 -34.17 -36.02 30.22
N VAL A 272 -33.15 -35.29 29.78
CA VAL A 272 -32.88 -34.96 28.38
C VAL A 272 -31.38 -35.13 28.10
N ARG A 273 -30.96 -35.16 26.84
CA ARG A 273 -29.54 -35.08 26.51
C ARG A 273 -29.00 -33.69 26.88
N PRO A 274 -27.72 -33.56 27.28
CA PRO A 274 -27.08 -32.27 27.50
C PRO A 274 -27.28 -31.28 26.35
N ASP A 275 -27.30 -29.99 26.65
CA ASP A 275 -27.13 -28.96 25.61
C ASP A 275 -25.71 -29.07 25.04
N GLU A 276 -25.60 -29.73 23.90
CA GLU A 276 -24.35 -29.94 23.16
C GLU A 276 -23.99 -28.74 22.26
N GLY A 277 -24.66 -27.60 22.36
CA GLY A 277 -24.46 -26.47 21.43
C GLY A 277 -23.14 -25.69 21.59
N ILE A 278 -22.08 -26.39 22.00
CA ILE A 278 -20.67 -26.05 21.78
C ILE A 278 -20.07 -27.26 21.05
N LEU A 279 -19.58 -27.04 19.83
CA LEU A 279 -18.78 -28.05 19.12
C LEU A 279 -17.60 -28.43 20.02
N ARG A 280 -17.59 -29.68 20.54
CA ARG A 280 -16.59 -30.12 21.52
C ARG A 280 -15.26 -30.49 20.87
N ASN A 281 -15.32 -31.10 19.70
CA ASN A 281 -14.18 -31.50 18.89
C ASN A 281 -14.53 -31.56 17.40
N SER A 282 -13.61 -31.10 16.56
CA SER A 282 -13.62 -31.33 15.11
C SER A 282 -12.19 -31.33 14.61
N ASP A 283 -11.87 -32.34 13.81
CA ASP A 283 -10.60 -32.44 13.11
C ASP A 283 -10.44 -31.36 12.04
N PHE A 284 -11.54 -30.73 11.61
CA PHE A 284 -11.57 -29.72 10.55
C PHE A 284 -11.47 -28.28 11.07
N THR A 285 -11.34 -28.09 12.38
CA THR A 285 -11.12 -26.75 12.96
C THR A 285 -9.84 -26.16 12.36
N ILE A 286 -9.90 -24.93 11.83
CA ILE A 286 -8.72 -24.27 11.25
C ILE A 286 -7.60 -24.21 12.28
N ARG A 287 -6.38 -24.54 11.86
CA ARG A 287 -5.18 -24.40 12.68
C ARG A 287 -4.42 -23.15 12.23
N PRO A 288 -4.62 -21.99 12.87
CA PRO A 288 -3.90 -20.78 12.51
C PRO A 288 -2.41 -20.93 12.86
N ASP A 289 -1.54 -20.41 12.01
CA ASP A 289 -0.09 -20.31 12.26
C ASP A 289 0.29 -18.87 12.70
N ARG A 290 -0.61 -17.90 12.49
CA ARG A 290 -0.44 -16.51 12.95
C ARG A 290 -0.50 -16.41 14.47
N VAL A 291 0.45 -15.66 15.05
CA VAL A 291 0.43 -15.28 16.46
C VAL A 291 -0.56 -14.13 16.69
N PRO A 292 -1.52 -14.24 17.61
CA PRO A 292 -2.42 -13.15 17.96
C PRO A 292 -1.66 -11.99 18.62
N VAL A 293 -2.00 -10.76 18.24
CA VAL A 293 -1.41 -9.52 18.79
C VAL A 293 -2.52 -8.61 19.33
N PRO A 294 -2.21 -7.69 20.26
CA PRO A 294 -3.19 -6.72 20.75
C PRO A 294 -3.84 -5.95 19.58
N GLY A 295 -5.17 -5.84 19.59
CA GLY A 295 -5.95 -5.19 18.52
C GLY A 295 -6.29 -6.07 17.32
N TRP A 296 -5.61 -7.22 17.15
CA TRP A 296 -5.87 -8.21 16.10
C TRP A 296 -5.80 -9.65 16.65
N PRO A 297 -6.77 -10.04 17.51
CA PRO A 297 -6.83 -11.40 18.07
C PRO A 297 -7.21 -12.43 17.00
N LEU A 298 -7.01 -13.71 17.30
CA LEU A 298 -7.58 -14.78 16.48
C LEU A 298 -9.11 -14.81 16.65
N PRO A 299 -9.88 -15.15 15.59
CA PRO A 299 -11.32 -15.35 15.71
C PRO A 299 -11.67 -16.42 16.76
N ASN A 300 -12.76 -16.21 17.50
CA ASN A 300 -13.26 -17.14 18.51
C ASN A 300 -14.80 -17.26 18.41
N PRO A 301 -15.36 -18.46 18.18
CA PRO A 301 -14.65 -19.72 17.94
C PRO A 301 -13.93 -19.76 16.58
N LEU A 302 -12.91 -20.62 16.46
CA LEU A 302 -12.20 -20.85 15.20
C LEU A 302 -13.09 -21.64 14.22
N PRO A 303 -13.18 -21.24 12.94
CA PRO A 303 -14.07 -21.88 11.98
C PRO A 303 -13.61 -23.29 11.57
N LEU A 304 -14.55 -24.11 11.11
CA LEU A 304 -14.22 -25.35 10.38
C LEU A 304 -13.84 -25.04 8.93
N VAL A 305 -12.91 -25.78 8.34
CA VAL A 305 -12.49 -25.62 6.94
C VAL A 305 -13.15 -26.69 6.08
N LEU A 306 -14.14 -26.29 5.27
CA LEU A 306 -14.94 -27.21 4.46
C LEU A 306 -14.89 -26.84 2.96
N ARG A 307 -15.14 -27.81 2.08
CA ARG A 307 -15.27 -27.59 0.63
C ARG A 307 -16.26 -28.56 -0.03
N PRO A 308 -16.81 -28.23 -1.21
CA PRO A 308 -17.59 -29.18 -2.00
C PRO A 308 -16.84 -30.47 -2.25
N GLY A 309 -17.51 -31.62 -2.08
CA GLY A 309 -16.93 -32.94 -2.35
C GLY A 309 -15.80 -33.36 -1.40
N LEU A 310 -15.66 -32.71 -0.24
CA LEU A 310 -14.65 -33.07 0.75
C LEU A 310 -14.83 -34.54 1.21
N GLN A 311 -13.80 -35.35 1.00
CA GLN A 311 -13.72 -36.74 1.46
C GLN A 311 -12.58 -36.86 2.47
N ALA A 312 -12.90 -37.31 3.68
CA ALA A 312 -11.92 -37.43 4.76
C ALA A 312 -12.29 -38.62 5.67
N PRO A 313 -11.99 -39.87 5.23
CA PRO A 313 -12.34 -41.06 5.98
C PRO A 313 -11.71 -41.06 7.38
N GLY A 314 -12.50 -41.44 8.39
CA GLY A 314 -12.03 -41.55 9.78
C GLY A 314 -11.72 -40.22 10.48
N LYS A 315 -12.13 -39.08 9.91
CA LYS A 315 -11.98 -37.76 10.54
C LYS A 315 -13.29 -37.27 11.15
N PHE A 316 -13.21 -36.72 12.34
CA PHE A 316 -14.36 -36.23 13.09
C PHE A 316 -14.79 -34.86 12.58
N TYR A 317 -16.03 -34.77 12.09
CA TYR A 317 -16.65 -33.55 11.60
C TYR A 317 -17.20 -32.69 12.72
N TYR A 318 -18.01 -33.24 13.62
CA TYR A 318 -18.52 -32.59 14.83
C TYR A 318 -18.90 -33.63 15.88
N ASN A 319 -18.61 -33.38 17.16
CA ASN A 319 -19.07 -34.20 18.30
C ASN A 319 -18.95 -35.73 18.06
N ASN A 320 -17.77 -36.18 17.61
CA ASN A 320 -17.44 -37.57 17.22
C ASN A 320 -18.20 -38.15 16.00
N SER A 321 -19.03 -37.39 15.30
CA SER A 321 -19.63 -37.76 14.02
C SER A 321 -18.60 -37.68 12.89
N LEU A 322 -18.59 -38.64 11.98
CA LEU A 322 -17.75 -38.62 10.78
C LEU A 322 -18.41 -37.78 9.68
N LEU A 323 -17.59 -37.12 8.85
CA LEU A 323 -18.06 -36.28 7.74
C LEU A 323 -18.95 -37.03 6.74
N GLY A 324 -18.70 -38.32 6.53
CA GLY A 324 -19.47 -39.17 5.60
C GLY A 324 -20.88 -39.50 6.07
N ASP A 325 -21.11 -39.49 7.39
CA ASP A 325 -22.35 -39.96 7.99
C ASP A 325 -23.40 -38.84 8.13
N SER A 326 -22.99 -37.58 7.95
CA SER A 326 -23.83 -36.41 8.22
C SER A 326 -24.63 -35.87 7.02
N GLY A 327 -24.60 -36.57 5.87
CA GLY A 327 -25.41 -36.22 4.68
C GLY A 327 -25.00 -34.91 3.99
N ASN A 328 -23.77 -34.44 4.22
CA ASN A 328 -23.34 -33.07 3.89
C ASN A 328 -23.37 -32.74 2.40
N LYS A 329 -23.92 -31.57 2.07
CA LYS A 329 -23.64 -30.85 0.82
C LYS A 329 -23.02 -29.50 1.15
N VAL A 330 -21.69 -29.48 1.30
CA VAL A 330 -20.94 -28.24 1.54
C VAL A 330 -20.99 -27.37 0.27
N PRO A 331 -21.50 -26.12 0.35
CA PRO A 331 -21.52 -25.23 -0.80
C PRO A 331 -20.12 -24.65 -1.10
N ALA A 332 -19.92 -24.16 -2.33
CA ALA A 332 -18.68 -23.46 -2.69
C ALA A 332 -18.59 -22.06 -2.06
N SER A 333 -19.73 -21.48 -1.69
CA SER A 333 -19.88 -20.15 -1.10
C SER A 333 -21.05 -20.13 -0.12
N ASP A 334 -20.93 -19.35 0.95
CA ASP A 334 -22.05 -18.99 1.83
C ASP A 334 -22.03 -17.45 2.03
N PRO A 335 -23.05 -16.72 1.57
CA PRO A 335 -23.06 -15.26 1.64
C PRO A 335 -23.29 -14.71 3.06
N ARG A 336 -23.68 -15.55 4.03
CA ARG A 336 -23.87 -15.12 5.43
C ARG A 336 -22.52 -14.82 6.07
N ALA A 337 -22.51 -13.87 7.02
CA ALA A 337 -21.33 -13.61 7.85
C ALA A 337 -20.95 -14.87 8.64
N LEU A 338 -19.66 -15.10 8.88
CA LEU A 338 -19.17 -16.33 9.52
C LEU A 338 -19.90 -16.68 10.83
N ALA A 339 -20.21 -15.66 11.65
CA ALA A 339 -20.91 -15.83 12.92
C ALA A 339 -22.37 -16.32 12.78
N ASP A 340 -23.00 -16.08 11.63
CA ASP A 340 -24.41 -16.41 11.37
C ASP A 340 -24.59 -17.74 10.61
N ARG A 341 -23.49 -18.46 10.38
CA ARG A 341 -23.48 -19.70 9.60
C ARG A 341 -23.87 -20.91 10.45
N THR A 342 -24.46 -21.89 9.76
CA THR A 342 -24.83 -23.20 10.30
C THR A 342 -24.12 -24.28 9.51
N LEU A 343 -23.56 -25.27 10.19
CA LEU A 343 -22.78 -26.34 9.56
C LEU A 343 -23.62 -27.09 8.49
N PRO A 344 -23.04 -27.43 7.33
CA PRO A 344 -23.75 -28.26 6.35
C PRO A 344 -23.96 -29.68 6.90
N GLY A 345 -25.21 -30.16 6.93
CA GLY A 345 -25.58 -31.49 7.49
C GLY A 345 -26.29 -31.36 8.84
N PRO A 346 -25.56 -31.17 9.95
CA PRO A 346 -26.17 -30.81 11.23
C PRO A 346 -26.51 -29.31 11.20
N ASP A 347 -27.76 -28.93 11.43
CA ASP A 347 -28.19 -27.52 11.54
C ASP A 347 -27.67 -26.83 12.84
N LEU A 348 -26.39 -27.03 13.15
CA LEU A 348 -25.66 -26.49 14.29
C LEU A 348 -25.04 -25.15 13.92
N ALA A 349 -25.33 -24.10 14.71
CA ALA A 349 -24.71 -22.79 14.54
C ALA A 349 -23.23 -22.83 14.94
N TYR A 350 -22.34 -22.75 13.95
CA TYR A 350 -20.89 -22.73 14.13
C TYR A 350 -20.23 -22.18 12.85
N PRO A 351 -19.20 -21.30 12.97
CA PRO A 351 -18.58 -20.71 11.79
C PRO A 351 -17.82 -21.78 10.98
N TYR A 352 -17.91 -21.70 9.66
CA TYR A 352 -17.12 -22.52 8.76
C TYR A 352 -16.71 -21.72 7.52
N LEU A 353 -15.52 -22.01 7.00
CA LEU A 353 -14.96 -21.48 5.78
C LEU A 353 -15.31 -22.39 4.60
N THR A 354 -15.62 -21.75 3.47
CA THR A 354 -15.85 -22.34 2.16
C THR A 354 -14.74 -21.92 1.20
N LEU A 355 -14.71 -22.56 0.03
CA LEU A 355 -13.78 -22.23 -1.07
C LEU A 355 -13.74 -20.72 -1.38
N ASN A 356 -14.91 -20.09 -1.53
CA ASN A 356 -15.04 -18.67 -1.91
C ASN A 356 -14.75 -17.68 -0.77
N ASP A 357 -14.53 -18.14 0.46
CA ASP A 357 -14.12 -17.25 1.55
C ASP A 357 -12.64 -16.88 1.46
N LEU A 358 -11.82 -17.79 0.91
CA LEU A 358 -10.38 -17.62 0.81
C LEU A 358 -9.88 -17.48 -0.64
N LEU A 359 -10.54 -18.08 -1.63
CA LEU A 359 -10.15 -17.98 -3.04
C LEU A 359 -11.11 -17.12 -3.86
N GLU A 360 -10.53 -16.35 -4.77
CA GLU A 360 -11.26 -15.51 -5.73
C GLU A 360 -11.90 -16.32 -6.85
N GLU A 361 -13.05 -15.86 -7.34
CA GLU A 361 -13.75 -16.50 -8.47
C GLU A 361 -13.16 -16.08 -9.82
N THR A 362 -12.57 -14.88 -9.87
CA THR A 362 -11.83 -14.35 -11.01
C THR A 362 -10.35 -14.25 -10.63
N LEU A 363 -9.49 -14.93 -11.38
CA LEU A 363 -8.03 -14.82 -11.26
C LEU A 363 -7.54 -13.70 -12.18
N LEU A 364 -6.95 -12.67 -11.59
CA LEU A 364 -6.30 -11.59 -12.32
C LEU A 364 -4.90 -12.01 -12.77
N THR A 365 -4.54 -11.68 -14.00
CA THR A 365 -3.19 -11.84 -14.54
C THR A 365 -2.61 -10.51 -15.00
N VAL A 366 -1.28 -10.36 -14.94
CA VAL A 366 -0.54 -9.19 -15.42
C VAL A 366 0.38 -9.57 -16.60
N PRO A 367 0.76 -8.63 -17.48
CA PRO A 367 1.51 -8.91 -18.70
C PRO A 367 3.03 -9.07 -18.49
N TYR A 368 3.46 -9.49 -17.30
CA TYR A 368 4.86 -9.66 -16.94
C TYR A 368 5.01 -10.59 -15.74
N GLU A 369 6.18 -11.25 -15.61
CA GLU A 369 6.51 -12.02 -14.40
C GLU A 369 6.60 -11.09 -13.19
N VAL A 370 6.00 -11.49 -12.07
CA VAL A 370 6.08 -10.76 -10.79
C VAL A 370 7.43 -11.03 -10.13
N ASP A 371 8.08 -9.99 -9.59
CA ASP A 371 9.37 -10.12 -8.89
C ASP A 371 9.23 -10.89 -7.57
N GLY A 372 9.44 -12.21 -7.63
CA GLY A 372 9.37 -13.10 -6.46
C GLY A 372 10.39 -12.80 -5.36
N SER A 373 11.44 -12.02 -5.64
CA SER A 373 12.39 -11.56 -4.61
C SER A 373 11.83 -10.42 -3.76
N ARG A 374 10.91 -9.63 -4.32
CA ARG A 374 10.27 -8.46 -3.67
C ARG A 374 8.80 -8.67 -3.35
N PHE A 375 8.13 -9.65 -3.93
CA PHE A 375 6.71 -9.92 -3.69
C PHE A 375 6.46 -11.42 -3.49
N VAL A 376 5.41 -11.77 -2.77
CA VAL A 376 4.97 -13.17 -2.65
C VAL A 376 4.30 -13.61 -3.94
N THR A 377 4.74 -14.74 -4.48
CA THR A 377 4.21 -15.34 -5.73
C THR A 377 3.60 -16.73 -5.53
N GLY A 378 3.60 -17.25 -4.30
CA GLY A 378 3.29 -18.66 -4.02
C GLY A 378 4.31 -19.61 -4.66
N GLN A 379 3.93 -20.88 -4.81
CA GLN A 379 4.69 -21.88 -5.55
C GLN A 379 4.19 -21.92 -7.00
N LEU A 380 4.94 -21.26 -7.89
CA LEU A 380 4.61 -21.22 -9.31
C LEU A 380 5.21 -22.41 -10.05
N LYS A 381 4.40 -23.10 -10.85
CA LYS A 381 4.83 -24.17 -11.76
C LYS A 381 4.36 -23.87 -13.18
N ILE A 382 5.25 -24.04 -14.14
CA ILE A 382 4.95 -23.81 -15.56
C ILE A 382 4.97 -25.17 -16.26
N ALA A 383 3.94 -25.47 -17.05
CA ALA A 383 3.87 -26.69 -17.82
C ALA A 383 5.07 -26.81 -18.78
N PRO A 384 5.65 -28.01 -18.98
CA PRO A 384 6.80 -28.19 -19.87
C PRO A 384 6.54 -27.63 -21.29
N GLY A 385 7.44 -26.78 -21.77
CA GLY A 385 7.35 -26.15 -23.10
C GLY A 385 6.39 -24.97 -23.21
N TYR A 386 5.63 -24.64 -22.16
CA TYR A 386 4.77 -23.46 -22.15
C TYR A 386 5.58 -22.19 -21.79
N LYS A 387 5.40 -21.13 -22.57
CA LYS A 387 5.93 -19.79 -22.29
C LYS A 387 4.76 -18.85 -21.99
N PRO A 388 4.48 -18.56 -20.71
CA PRO A 388 3.38 -17.68 -20.34
C PRO A 388 3.61 -16.24 -20.83
N THR A 389 2.59 -15.64 -21.44
CA THR A 389 2.55 -14.20 -21.76
C THR A 389 1.83 -13.41 -20.66
N CYS A 390 1.03 -14.08 -19.84
CA CYS A 390 0.31 -13.51 -18.70
C CYS A 390 0.66 -14.28 -17.42
N TRP A 391 0.83 -13.57 -16.31
CA TRP A 391 1.26 -14.13 -15.03
C TRP A 391 0.23 -13.86 -13.94
N PRO A 392 -0.15 -14.86 -13.12
CA PRO A 392 -1.19 -14.70 -12.12
C PRO A 392 -0.74 -13.81 -10.96
N LEU A 393 -1.65 -12.93 -10.51
CA LEU A 393 -1.60 -12.36 -9.17
C LEU A 393 -2.21 -13.37 -8.17
N LEU A 394 -2.04 -13.14 -6.86
CA LEU A 394 -2.50 -14.07 -5.84
C LEU A 394 -4.05 -14.03 -5.73
N PRO A 395 -4.79 -15.08 -6.09
CA PRO A 395 -6.26 -15.08 -6.07
C PRO A 395 -6.80 -15.40 -4.68
N VAL A 396 -6.22 -14.78 -3.65
CA VAL A 396 -6.53 -15.04 -2.25
C VAL A 396 -7.23 -13.83 -1.65
N LYS A 397 -8.23 -14.03 -0.79
CA LYS A 397 -8.97 -12.95 -0.13
C LYS A 397 -8.27 -12.46 1.14
N PRO A 398 -8.44 -11.18 1.53
CA PRO A 398 -7.88 -10.63 2.76
C PRO A 398 -8.16 -11.45 4.04
N LEU A 399 -9.32 -12.12 4.10
CA LEU A 399 -9.73 -13.01 5.21
C LEU A 399 -8.68 -14.09 5.54
N TYR A 400 -7.83 -14.47 4.58
CA TYR A 400 -6.70 -15.37 4.83
C TYR A 400 -5.78 -14.88 5.97
N PHE A 401 -5.54 -13.57 6.03
CA PHE A 401 -4.61 -13.00 7.01
C PHE A 401 -5.14 -13.02 8.46
N ASP A 402 -6.44 -13.25 8.68
CA ASP A 402 -6.96 -13.42 10.05
C ASP A 402 -6.39 -14.67 10.74
N TYR A 403 -5.94 -15.66 9.96
CA TYR A 403 -5.44 -16.96 10.43
C TYR A 403 -3.96 -17.21 10.11
N PHE A 404 -3.45 -16.63 9.03
CA PHE A 404 -2.12 -16.93 8.48
C PHE A 404 -1.32 -15.67 8.12
N THR A 405 -0.05 -15.86 7.81
CA THR A 405 0.92 -14.82 7.46
C THR A 405 1.30 -14.87 5.97
N ALA A 406 1.95 -13.81 5.48
CA ALA A 406 2.51 -13.77 4.13
C ALA A 406 3.54 -14.88 3.86
N ALA A 407 4.28 -15.31 4.90
CA ALA A 407 5.26 -16.39 4.78
C ALA A 407 4.57 -17.75 4.57
N GLU A 408 3.48 -18.00 5.28
CA GLU A 408 2.66 -19.20 5.05
C GLU A 408 2.02 -19.17 3.67
N LEU A 409 1.49 -18.01 3.23
CA LEU A 409 0.88 -17.87 1.90
C LEU A 409 1.83 -18.28 0.78
N ALA A 410 3.11 -17.94 0.90
CA ALA A 410 4.15 -18.30 -0.06
C ALA A 410 4.34 -19.82 -0.22
N THR A 411 3.99 -20.62 0.77
CA THR A 411 4.19 -22.09 0.79
C THR A 411 2.89 -22.88 0.69
N GLN A 412 1.77 -22.30 1.13
CA GLN A 412 0.44 -22.91 1.10
C GLN A 412 -0.24 -22.76 -0.26
N LEU A 413 0.07 -21.69 -1.02
CA LEU A 413 -0.48 -21.45 -2.36
C LEU A 413 0.41 -22.07 -3.43
N THR A 414 -0.18 -22.86 -4.33
CA THR A 414 0.44 -23.38 -5.55
C THR A 414 -0.37 -22.93 -6.75
N MET A 415 0.31 -22.45 -7.79
CA MET A 415 -0.29 -22.07 -9.07
C MET A 415 0.42 -22.80 -10.21
N GLU A 416 -0.33 -23.56 -11.00
CA GLU A 416 0.17 -24.32 -12.14
C GLU A 416 -0.37 -23.70 -13.43
N LEU A 417 0.53 -23.23 -14.29
CA LEU A 417 0.23 -22.54 -15.53
C LEU A 417 0.30 -23.52 -16.70
N ASP A 418 -0.86 -23.79 -17.30
CA ASP A 418 -0.99 -24.56 -18.53
C ASP A 418 -1.48 -23.66 -19.69
N PRO A 419 -1.23 -24.03 -20.96
CA PRO A 419 -1.75 -23.28 -22.11
C PRO A 419 -3.27 -23.08 -22.12
N ALA A 420 -4.03 -23.99 -21.49
CA ALA A 420 -5.48 -23.96 -21.47
C ALA A 420 -6.10 -23.28 -20.24
N CYS A 421 -5.42 -23.32 -19.09
CA CYS A 421 -5.95 -22.84 -17.81
C CYS A 421 -4.85 -22.61 -16.78
N VAL A 422 -5.19 -21.90 -15.70
CA VAL A 422 -4.36 -21.84 -14.49
C VAL A 422 -5.03 -22.65 -13.39
N ARG A 423 -4.34 -23.63 -12.81
CA ARG A 423 -4.84 -24.39 -11.65
C ARG A 423 -4.25 -23.82 -10.38
N VAL A 424 -5.12 -23.51 -9.42
CA VAL A 424 -4.73 -22.95 -8.13
C VAL A 424 -5.11 -23.92 -7.03
N ARG A 425 -4.19 -24.15 -6.10
CA ARG A 425 -4.39 -24.94 -4.89
C ARG A 425 -3.92 -24.14 -3.68
N LEU A 426 -4.78 -23.97 -2.68
CA LEU A 426 -4.46 -23.36 -1.40
C LEU A 426 -4.65 -24.41 -0.29
N ARG A 427 -3.57 -24.77 0.41
CA ARG A 427 -3.57 -25.81 1.44
C ARG A 427 -3.79 -25.20 2.82
N ILE A 428 -4.93 -25.51 3.45
CA ILE A 428 -5.29 -24.96 4.76
C ILE A 428 -5.10 -26.01 5.86
N PRO A 429 -4.20 -25.79 6.84
CA PRO A 429 -4.01 -26.72 7.96
C PRO A 429 -5.20 -26.72 8.93
N VAL A 430 -5.52 -27.91 9.46
CA VAL A 430 -6.61 -28.13 10.43
C VAL A 430 -6.15 -28.91 11.67
N ALA A 431 -6.93 -28.86 12.74
CA ALA A 431 -6.61 -29.42 14.06
C ALA A 431 -6.32 -30.93 14.04
N GLY A 432 -6.95 -31.68 13.12
CA GLY A 432 -6.74 -33.13 12.96
C GLY A 432 -5.38 -33.54 12.37
N GLY A 433 -4.44 -32.59 12.19
CA GLY A 433 -3.07 -32.85 11.75
C GLY A 433 -2.89 -33.03 10.24
N PHE A 434 -3.86 -32.63 9.43
CA PHE A 434 -3.82 -32.68 7.96
C PHE A 434 -4.18 -31.32 7.34
N THR A 435 -4.23 -31.24 6.00
CA THR A 435 -4.67 -30.05 5.27
C THR A 435 -5.94 -30.30 4.46
N VAL A 436 -6.78 -29.27 4.35
CA VAL A 436 -7.88 -29.22 3.40
C VAL A 436 -7.45 -28.37 2.21
N ASP A 437 -7.50 -28.95 1.02
CA ASP A 437 -7.04 -28.29 -0.21
C ASP A 437 -8.20 -27.58 -0.90
N TYR A 438 -8.11 -26.26 -1.00
CA TYR A 438 -9.00 -25.42 -1.79
C TYR A 438 -8.46 -25.34 -3.21
N GLU A 439 -9.20 -25.89 -4.17
CA GLU A 439 -8.75 -26.03 -5.55
C GLU A 439 -9.73 -25.37 -6.53
N ARG A 440 -9.19 -24.63 -7.50
CA ARG A 440 -9.95 -24.06 -8.60
C ARG A 440 -9.10 -24.00 -9.88
N ALA A 441 -9.71 -24.37 -10.99
CA ALA A 441 -9.13 -24.16 -12.32
C ALA A 441 -9.79 -22.92 -12.97
N TYR A 442 -8.96 -22.01 -13.47
CA TYR A 442 -9.39 -20.75 -14.08
C TYR A 442 -9.18 -20.80 -15.59
N TYR A 443 -10.22 -20.47 -16.34
CA TYR A 443 -10.23 -20.48 -17.81
C TYR A 443 -10.59 -19.08 -18.34
N PRO A 444 -10.15 -18.69 -19.55
CA PRO A 444 -10.56 -17.40 -20.13
C PRO A 444 -12.08 -17.28 -20.31
N ASN A 445 -12.72 -18.39 -20.70
CA ASN A 445 -14.15 -18.49 -20.95
C ASN A 445 -14.73 -19.75 -20.26
N PRO A 446 -14.97 -19.73 -18.94
CA PRO A 446 -15.49 -20.90 -18.22
C PRO A 446 -16.92 -21.23 -18.70
N ARG A 447 -17.18 -22.51 -19.03
CA ARG A 447 -18.47 -22.97 -19.57
C ARG A 447 -19.31 -23.80 -18.58
N THR A 448 -18.75 -24.12 -17.42
CA THR A 448 -19.38 -24.95 -16.38
C THR A 448 -19.32 -24.26 -15.03
N GLU A 449 -20.36 -24.49 -14.24
CA GLU A 449 -20.49 -23.98 -12.87
C GLU A 449 -19.36 -24.56 -11.99
N GLY A 450 -18.72 -23.71 -11.17
CA GLY A 450 -17.58 -24.08 -10.30
C GLY A 450 -16.18 -23.83 -10.87
N LEU A 451 -16.05 -23.55 -12.18
CA LEU A 451 -14.79 -23.09 -12.78
C LEU A 451 -14.57 -21.58 -12.56
N GLY A 452 -13.31 -21.18 -12.37
CA GLY A 452 -12.94 -19.78 -12.25
C GLY A 452 -12.73 -19.10 -13.60
N ARG A 453 -12.76 -17.77 -13.62
CA ARG A 453 -12.48 -16.96 -14.82
C ARG A 453 -11.08 -16.37 -14.77
N LEU A 454 -10.35 -16.38 -15.90
CA LEU A 454 -9.12 -15.61 -16.08
C LEU A 454 -9.44 -14.22 -16.62
N LEU A 455 -8.81 -13.19 -16.05
CA LEU A 455 -8.90 -11.81 -16.51
C LEU A 455 -7.52 -11.19 -16.63
N VAL A 456 -7.13 -10.84 -17.87
CA VAL A 456 -5.93 -10.05 -18.13
C VAL A 456 -6.14 -8.63 -17.64
N THR A 457 -5.24 -8.16 -16.79
CA THR A 457 -5.26 -6.85 -16.14
C THR A 457 -3.96 -6.13 -16.50
N ASN A 458 -4.04 -5.21 -17.45
CA ASN A 458 -2.89 -4.44 -17.94
C ASN A 458 -2.58 -3.29 -16.98
N VAL A 459 -1.80 -3.59 -15.94
CA VAL A 459 -1.39 -2.60 -14.94
C VAL A 459 0.10 -2.68 -14.65
N GLY A 460 0.73 -1.53 -14.38
CA GLY A 460 2.08 -1.42 -13.83
C GLY A 460 2.01 -0.90 -12.40
N LEU A 461 2.70 -1.55 -11.46
CA LEU A 461 2.78 -1.11 -10.06
C LEU A 461 4.23 -0.82 -9.64
N SER A 462 4.43 0.31 -8.96
CA SER A 462 5.71 0.67 -8.35
C SER A 462 5.51 1.21 -6.93
N VAL A 463 6.46 0.93 -6.03
CA VAL A 463 6.39 1.28 -4.60
C VAL A 463 7.65 2.06 -4.20
N PHE A 464 7.47 3.20 -3.51
CA PHE A 464 8.54 4.01 -2.93
C PHE A 464 8.16 4.54 -1.54
N PRO A 465 9.03 4.44 -0.52
CA PRO A 465 10.19 3.55 -0.49
C PRO A 465 9.74 2.08 -0.43
N PHE A 466 10.61 1.16 -0.83
CA PHE A 466 10.46 -0.28 -0.62
C PHE A 466 11.31 -0.76 0.56
N VAL A 467 11.19 -0.08 1.71
CA VAL A 467 12.03 -0.30 2.90
C VAL A 467 11.18 -0.18 4.17
N LYS A 468 11.46 -1.03 5.17
CA LYS A 468 10.95 -0.92 6.55
C LYS A 468 12.10 -0.76 7.53
N ILE A 469 12.05 0.26 8.40
CA ILE A 469 13.01 0.44 9.49
C ILE A 469 12.43 -0.24 10.74
N ALA A 470 12.92 -1.43 11.06
CA ALA A 470 12.25 -2.34 12.00
C ALA A 470 12.32 -1.87 13.46
N ASP A 471 13.42 -1.23 13.86
CA ASP A 471 13.70 -0.78 15.23
C ASP A 471 13.31 0.69 15.50
N ALA A 472 12.78 1.38 14.51
CA ALA A 472 12.24 2.74 14.64
C ALA A 472 10.93 2.91 13.83
N PRO A 473 9.81 2.31 14.26
CA PRO A 473 8.55 2.27 13.51
C PRO A 473 8.00 3.64 13.13
N GLN A 474 8.25 4.68 13.93
CA GLN A 474 7.85 6.06 13.66
C GLN A 474 8.45 6.63 12.37
N LEU A 475 9.55 6.05 11.87
CA LEU A 475 10.16 6.44 10.60
C LEU A 475 9.49 5.80 9.38
N ASN A 476 8.55 4.87 9.56
CA ASN A 476 7.80 4.19 8.51
C ASN A 476 6.44 4.88 8.26
N ASP A 477 6.47 6.19 8.09
CA ASP A 477 5.32 7.08 8.07
C ASP A 477 4.89 7.56 6.67
N PHE A 478 5.68 7.24 5.63
CA PHE A 478 5.45 7.66 4.26
C PHE A 478 5.71 6.52 3.27
N TYR A 479 4.67 6.12 2.53
CA TYR A 479 4.77 5.23 1.38
C TYR A 479 3.91 5.72 0.23
N LYS A 480 4.40 5.53 -0.99
CA LYS A 480 3.76 5.88 -2.25
C LYS A 480 3.70 4.67 -3.14
N VAL A 481 2.53 4.40 -3.70
CA VAL A 481 2.33 3.35 -4.70
C VAL A 481 1.78 3.98 -5.97
N MET A 482 2.53 3.86 -7.06
CA MET A 482 2.09 4.24 -8.40
C MET A 482 1.35 3.07 -9.04
N LEU A 483 0.16 3.33 -9.56
CA LEU A 483 -0.60 2.47 -10.45
C LEU A 483 -0.67 3.11 -11.84
N VAL A 484 -0.15 2.42 -12.85
CA VAL A 484 -0.42 2.71 -14.25
C VAL A 484 -1.50 1.74 -14.73
N ASP A 485 -2.63 2.26 -15.18
CA ASP A 485 -3.78 1.49 -15.67
C ASP A 485 -3.90 1.62 -17.19
N ALA A 486 -3.68 0.49 -17.88
CA ALA A 486 -3.77 0.36 -19.32
C ALA A 486 -4.95 -0.54 -19.76
N ASN A 487 -5.95 -0.74 -18.89
CA ASN A 487 -7.19 -1.43 -19.25
C ASN A 487 -8.08 -0.50 -20.08
N ASN A 488 -7.71 -0.28 -21.34
CA ASN A 488 -8.41 0.57 -22.31
C ASN A 488 -8.75 -0.13 -23.65
N ILE A 489 -8.38 -1.43 -23.81
CA ILE A 489 -8.77 -2.26 -24.96
C ILE A 489 -10.29 -2.36 -25.08
N ASP A 490 -10.99 -2.60 -23.96
CA ASP A 490 -12.44 -2.53 -23.88
C ASP A 490 -12.85 -1.07 -23.60
N PRO A 491 -13.56 -0.39 -24.52
CA PRO A 491 -14.00 0.99 -24.31
C PRO A 491 -14.83 1.20 -23.04
N SER A 492 -15.51 0.16 -22.54
CA SER A 492 -16.31 0.22 -21.31
C SER A 492 -15.45 0.32 -20.03
N LEU A 493 -14.14 0.02 -20.12
CA LEU A 493 -13.18 0.09 -19.03
C LEU A 493 -12.45 1.43 -18.94
N VAL A 494 -12.54 2.30 -19.95
CA VAL A 494 -11.82 3.60 -19.97
C VAL A 494 -12.18 4.46 -18.74
N HIS A 495 -13.46 4.48 -18.36
CA HIS A 495 -13.97 5.24 -17.21
C HIS A 495 -14.09 4.42 -15.92
N LYS A 496 -13.60 3.18 -15.92
CA LYS A 496 -13.58 2.29 -14.76
C LYS A 496 -12.13 1.99 -14.43
N PRO A 497 -11.49 2.75 -13.54
CA PRO A 497 -10.09 2.51 -13.20
C PRO A 497 -9.94 1.22 -12.40
N VAL A 498 -8.79 0.58 -12.53
CA VAL A 498 -8.33 -0.38 -11.51
C VAL A 498 -8.09 0.39 -10.21
N GLU A 499 -8.51 -0.19 -9.09
CA GLU A 499 -8.35 0.42 -7.77
C GLU A 499 -7.43 -0.43 -6.89
N LEU A 500 -6.64 0.25 -6.06
CA LEU A 500 -5.83 -0.38 -5.01
C LEU A 500 -6.41 -0.07 -3.63
N GLN A 501 -6.49 -1.11 -2.79
CA GLN A 501 -6.79 -0.98 -1.36
C GLN A 501 -5.65 -1.58 -0.56
N PHE A 502 -5.30 -0.98 0.57
CA PHE A 502 -4.12 -1.36 1.34
C PHE A 502 -4.53 -1.93 2.67
N GLY A 503 -3.95 -3.05 3.05
CA GLY A 503 -4.27 -3.73 4.29
C GLY A 503 -3.12 -3.75 5.28
N VAL A 504 -3.46 -3.61 6.56
CA VAL A 504 -2.56 -3.78 7.70
C VAL A 504 -3.28 -4.65 8.71
N GLN A 505 -2.62 -5.71 9.19
CA GLN A 505 -3.19 -6.60 10.20
C GLN A 505 -4.60 -7.10 9.83
N GLY A 506 -4.75 -7.62 8.60
CA GLY A 506 -6.01 -8.17 8.08
C GLY A 506 -7.13 -7.13 7.82
N ARG A 507 -6.88 -5.84 8.05
CA ARG A 507 -7.87 -4.76 7.88
C ARG A 507 -7.45 -3.81 6.78
N VAL A 508 -8.40 -3.45 5.92
CA VAL A 508 -8.20 -2.43 4.89
C VAL A 508 -8.18 -1.03 5.51
N LEU A 509 -7.19 -0.23 5.12
CA LEU A 509 -7.02 1.16 5.56
C LEU A 509 -8.11 2.07 4.95
N SER A 510 -8.63 2.98 5.75
CA SER A 510 -9.57 4.01 5.29
C SER A 510 -8.83 5.17 4.60
N PRO A 511 -9.42 5.81 3.58
CA PRO A 511 -8.88 7.04 3.00
C PRO A 511 -8.85 8.24 3.95
N THR A 512 -9.64 8.22 5.03
CA THR A 512 -9.86 9.36 5.94
C THR A 512 -9.35 9.12 7.36
N GLY A 513 -8.56 8.07 7.60
CA GLY A 513 -7.98 7.79 8.91
C GLY A 513 -6.99 8.88 9.37
N THR A 514 -6.97 9.15 10.68
CA THR A 514 -6.12 10.20 11.27
C THR A 514 -4.66 9.75 11.44
N GLU A 515 -4.47 8.57 12.03
CA GLU A 515 -3.16 7.96 12.30
C GLU A 515 -2.64 7.17 11.11
N GLN A 516 -3.52 6.33 10.52
CA GLN A 516 -3.20 5.49 9.36
C GLN A 516 -4.26 5.69 8.29
N SER A 517 -3.82 5.94 7.06
CA SER A 517 -4.72 6.12 5.93
C SER A 517 -4.07 5.66 4.62
N ALA A 518 -4.91 5.33 3.64
CA ALA A 518 -4.49 5.09 2.27
C ALA A 518 -5.35 5.92 1.33
N THR A 519 -4.78 6.98 0.75
CA THR A 519 -5.53 7.96 -0.06
C THR A 519 -5.07 7.92 -1.51
N ALA A 520 -6.02 7.84 -2.44
CA ALA A 520 -5.76 7.81 -3.88
C ALA A 520 -5.78 9.20 -4.51
N TYR A 521 -4.83 9.47 -5.40
CA TYR A 521 -4.72 10.70 -6.17
C TYR A 521 -4.55 10.39 -7.66
N PRO A 522 -5.61 10.51 -8.47
CA PRO A 522 -5.50 10.42 -9.92
C PRO A 522 -4.61 11.54 -10.46
N ARG A 523 -3.64 11.21 -11.31
CA ARG A 523 -2.68 12.18 -11.87
C ARG A 523 -2.88 12.35 -13.37
N THR A 524 -2.73 11.26 -14.13
CA THR A 524 -3.00 11.25 -15.58
C THR A 524 -4.26 10.47 -15.87
N ARG A 525 -5.17 11.06 -16.65
CA ARG A 525 -6.44 10.41 -17.00
C ARG A 525 -6.23 9.35 -18.09
N LYS A 526 -6.78 8.16 -17.86
CA LYS A 526 -6.86 7.09 -18.85
C LYS A 526 -7.73 7.52 -20.04
N SER A 527 -7.26 7.26 -21.26
CA SER A 527 -8.00 7.49 -22.50
C SER A 527 -8.17 6.18 -23.27
N SER A 528 -8.83 6.21 -24.44
CA SER A 528 -8.91 5.05 -25.33
C SER A 528 -7.58 4.64 -25.94
N THR A 529 -6.58 5.52 -25.92
CA THR A 529 -5.26 5.31 -26.54
C THR A 529 -4.12 5.30 -25.53
N ASP A 530 -4.30 5.97 -24.39
CA ASP A 530 -3.26 6.23 -23.41
C ASP A 530 -3.65 5.65 -22.04
N GLU A 531 -2.64 5.13 -21.35
CA GLU A 531 -2.77 4.65 -19.99
C GLU A 531 -3.08 5.80 -19.02
N GLY A 532 -3.74 5.51 -17.89
CA GLY A 532 -3.90 6.45 -16.78
C GLY A 532 -2.92 6.16 -15.65
N SER A 533 -2.67 7.16 -14.79
CA SER A 533 -1.86 6.99 -13.58
C SER A 533 -2.58 7.46 -12.32
N THR A 534 -2.47 6.68 -11.24
CA THR A 534 -3.00 7.00 -9.92
C THR A 534 -1.95 6.72 -8.85
N TYR A 535 -1.81 7.64 -7.90
CA TYR A 535 -0.84 7.56 -6.82
C TYR A 535 -1.54 7.39 -5.49
N TYR A 536 -1.17 6.34 -4.77
CA TYR A 536 -1.69 6.07 -3.44
C TYR A 536 -0.67 6.52 -2.41
N GLU A 537 -1.08 7.39 -1.48
CA GLU A 537 -0.30 7.77 -0.30
C GLU A 537 -0.76 6.94 0.89
N ILE A 538 0.15 6.16 1.46
CA ILE A 538 -0.07 5.41 2.69
C ILE A 538 0.68 6.14 3.81
N LYS A 539 -0.09 6.61 4.78
CA LYS A 539 0.41 7.43 5.89
C LYS A 539 0.49 6.61 7.17
N GLY A 540 1.56 6.84 7.94
CA GLY A 540 1.69 6.39 9.34
C GLY A 540 1.91 4.89 9.53
N THR A 541 1.99 4.11 8.46
CA THR A 541 2.28 2.68 8.51
C THR A 541 2.76 2.16 7.16
N PRO A 542 3.66 1.16 7.12
CA PRO A 542 3.76 0.30 5.96
C PRO A 542 2.50 -0.56 5.82
N PHE A 543 2.25 -1.09 4.62
CA PHE A 543 1.15 -2.02 4.36
C PHE A 543 1.65 -3.48 4.31
N ASP A 544 0.78 -4.42 4.67
CA ASP A 544 1.05 -5.86 4.65
C ASP A 544 0.62 -6.50 3.32
N TYR A 545 -0.42 -5.96 2.69
CA TYR A 545 -0.90 -6.40 1.38
C TYR A 545 -1.61 -5.26 0.63
N VAL A 546 -1.72 -5.43 -0.68
CA VAL A 546 -2.52 -4.59 -1.58
C VAL A 546 -3.58 -5.46 -2.22
N VAL A 547 -4.84 -5.05 -2.17
CA VAL A 547 -5.93 -5.62 -2.97
C VAL A 547 -5.99 -4.84 -4.28
N VAL A 548 -5.74 -5.53 -5.39
CA VAL A 548 -5.93 -5.02 -6.75
C VAL A 548 -7.35 -5.36 -7.17
N ALA A 549 -8.20 -4.36 -7.35
CA ALA A 549 -9.59 -4.53 -7.78
C ALA A 549 -9.74 -4.10 -9.24
N SER A 550 -9.95 -5.07 -10.13
CA SER A 550 -10.21 -4.81 -11.54
C SER A 550 -11.72 -4.73 -11.80
N PRO A 551 -12.22 -3.69 -12.49
CA PRO A 551 -13.65 -3.47 -12.68
C PRO A 551 -14.30 -4.40 -13.74
N ALA A 552 -15.64 -4.42 -13.73
CA ALA A 552 -16.53 -5.15 -14.66
C ALA A 552 -16.18 -4.94 -16.15
N PRO A 553 -16.35 -5.95 -17.03
CA PRO A 553 -17.52 -6.83 -17.05
C PRO A 553 -17.44 -8.11 -16.19
N ALA A 554 -16.25 -8.55 -15.77
CA ALA A 554 -16.10 -9.59 -14.75
C ALA A 554 -15.17 -9.06 -13.65
N ALA A 555 -15.75 -8.36 -12.69
CA ALA A 555 -14.97 -7.82 -11.58
C ALA A 555 -14.17 -8.94 -10.90
N GLY A 556 -12.94 -8.63 -10.53
CA GLY A 556 -12.04 -9.56 -9.87
C GLY A 556 -11.11 -8.83 -8.93
N GLN A 557 -10.69 -9.52 -7.89
CA GLN A 557 -9.70 -9.02 -6.94
C GLN A 557 -8.52 -9.97 -6.91
N ALA A 558 -7.36 -9.44 -6.55
CA ALA A 558 -6.18 -10.24 -6.27
C ALA A 558 -5.31 -9.52 -5.23
N LEU A 559 -4.48 -10.28 -4.52
CA LEU A 559 -3.50 -9.73 -3.59
C LEU A 559 -2.14 -9.55 -4.26
N VAL A 560 -1.50 -8.45 -3.91
CA VAL A 560 -0.06 -8.22 -4.05
C VAL A 560 0.51 -8.06 -2.65
N VAL A 561 1.46 -8.90 -2.28
CA VAL A 561 2.01 -8.96 -0.91
C VAL A 561 3.51 -8.66 -0.94
N PRO A 562 3.96 -7.51 -0.43
CA PRO A 562 5.37 -7.12 -0.44
C PRO A 562 6.22 -7.98 0.50
N ARG A 563 7.41 -8.36 0.04
CA ARG A 563 8.54 -8.84 0.85
C ARG A 563 9.44 -7.64 1.16
N TRP A 564 9.05 -6.86 2.17
CA TRP A 564 9.75 -5.64 2.52
C TRP A 564 11.24 -5.86 2.80
N ARG A 565 12.08 -4.96 2.29
CA ARG A 565 13.48 -4.88 2.72
C ARG A 565 13.52 -4.28 4.12
N GLU A 566 13.75 -5.12 5.11
CA GLU A 566 13.89 -4.67 6.49
C GLU A 566 15.33 -4.22 6.78
N VAL A 567 15.46 -3.02 7.35
CA VAL A 567 16.72 -2.45 7.82
C VAL A 567 16.59 -2.05 9.29
N ARG A 568 17.72 -1.88 9.96
CA ARG A 568 17.81 -1.38 11.33
C ARG A 568 18.66 -0.11 11.36
N GLN A 569 18.42 0.75 12.34
CA GLN A 569 19.28 1.90 12.58
C GLN A 569 20.71 1.42 12.85
N GLY A 570 21.67 1.97 12.14
CA GLY A 570 23.08 1.71 12.39
C GLY A 570 23.74 2.84 13.17
N THR A 571 25.07 2.91 13.10
CA THR A 571 25.89 3.89 13.84
C THR A 571 26.54 4.93 12.94
N LYS A 572 26.43 4.79 11.61
CA LYS A 572 27.06 5.73 10.68
C LYS A 572 26.37 7.09 10.71
N GLU A 573 27.16 8.15 10.71
CA GLU A 573 26.67 9.53 10.63
C GLU A 573 26.78 10.02 9.20
N PHE A 574 25.65 9.96 8.48
CA PHE A 574 25.58 10.47 7.12
C PHE A 574 25.60 12.00 7.13
N ARG A 575 26.33 12.57 6.19
CA ARG A 575 26.29 14.00 5.91
C ARG A 575 26.06 14.21 4.43
N PHE A 576 24.94 14.85 4.10
CA PHE A 576 24.57 15.23 2.74
C PHE A 576 24.82 16.72 2.55
N ALA A 577 25.30 17.11 1.37
CA ALA A 577 25.33 18.50 0.94
C ALA A 577 24.60 18.64 -0.39
N ILE A 578 23.65 19.55 -0.45
CA ILE A 578 22.83 19.83 -1.63
C ILE A 578 23.08 21.26 -2.13
N ASP A 579 23.68 21.34 -3.31
CA ASP A 579 23.80 22.56 -4.10
C ASP A 579 22.57 22.72 -4.98
N PHE A 580 21.56 23.40 -4.45
CA PHE A 580 20.35 23.81 -5.16
C PHE A 580 20.67 25.00 -6.08
N GLY A 581 21.13 24.69 -7.29
CA GLY A 581 21.51 25.69 -8.29
C GLY A 581 20.33 26.19 -9.14
N THR A 582 20.53 27.32 -9.82
CA THR A 582 19.53 27.91 -10.74
C THR A 582 19.16 26.97 -11.89
N THR A 583 20.17 26.36 -12.50
CA THR A 583 20.06 25.51 -13.70
C THR A 583 20.09 24.03 -13.32
N ASN A 584 21.06 23.64 -12.49
CA ASN A 584 21.28 22.25 -12.08
C ASN A 584 21.48 22.16 -10.57
N THR A 585 21.02 21.04 -10.01
CA THR A 585 21.23 20.67 -8.61
C THR A 585 22.24 19.54 -8.53
N HIS A 586 23.20 19.63 -7.60
CA HIS A 586 24.15 18.56 -7.29
C HIS A 586 24.03 18.14 -5.83
N VAL A 587 24.16 16.85 -5.55
CA VAL A 587 24.17 16.31 -4.19
C VAL A 587 25.39 15.43 -4.01
N ALA A 588 26.14 15.69 -2.94
CA ALA A 588 27.23 14.86 -2.47
C ALA A 588 26.97 14.38 -1.04
N TYR A 589 27.58 13.26 -0.65
CA TYR A 589 27.49 12.76 0.71
C TYR A 589 28.75 11.98 1.12
N HIS A 590 28.89 11.77 2.43
CA HIS A 590 29.76 10.73 2.98
C HIS A 590 29.00 9.97 4.08
N ASP A 591 29.43 8.76 4.39
CA ASP A 591 28.89 7.94 5.47
C ASP A 591 29.79 7.92 6.73
N GLY A 592 30.77 8.82 6.79
CA GLY A 592 31.55 9.14 7.99
C GLY A 592 32.56 10.28 7.75
N PRO A 593 33.01 10.98 8.81
CA PRO A 593 33.79 12.21 8.68
C PRO A 593 35.18 12.03 8.03
N SER A 594 35.72 10.81 8.04
CA SER A 594 37.00 10.47 7.38
C SER A 594 36.84 9.98 5.94
N GLN A 595 35.60 9.82 5.46
CA GLN A 595 35.33 9.28 4.13
C GLN A 595 35.34 10.40 3.07
N PRO A 596 35.87 10.13 1.87
CA PRO A 596 35.82 11.12 0.80
C PRO A 596 34.36 11.37 0.37
N PRO A 597 33.99 12.62 0.00
CA PRO A 597 32.68 12.90 -0.56
C PRO A 597 32.43 12.11 -1.85
N GLN A 598 31.21 11.62 -2.02
CA GLN A 598 30.75 10.89 -3.19
C GLN A 598 29.45 11.51 -3.74
N PRO A 599 29.25 11.52 -5.07
CA PRO A 599 27.98 11.93 -5.65
C PRO A 599 26.83 11.05 -5.17
N PHE A 600 25.66 11.65 -4.95
CA PHE A 600 24.45 10.90 -4.58
C PHE A 600 24.06 9.91 -5.66
N ASN A 601 23.84 8.65 -5.27
CA ASN A 601 23.49 7.58 -6.19
C ASN A 601 22.53 6.54 -5.57
N PHE A 602 21.85 5.82 -6.44
CA PHE A 602 21.10 4.59 -6.15
C PHE A 602 21.31 3.62 -7.32
N GLY A 603 21.61 2.37 -7.02
CA GLY A 603 21.82 1.31 -7.98
C GLY A 603 21.02 0.05 -7.66
N PRO A 604 21.33 -1.07 -8.33
CA PRO A 604 20.62 -2.34 -8.15
C PRO A 604 20.59 -2.84 -6.70
N GLU A 605 21.69 -2.65 -5.95
CA GLU A 605 21.87 -3.16 -4.59
C GLU A 605 21.22 -2.31 -3.50
N ASP A 606 20.92 -1.05 -3.78
CA ASP A 606 20.47 -0.07 -2.79
C ASP A 606 19.34 0.84 -3.28
N THR A 607 18.60 0.43 -4.31
CA THR A 607 17.39 1.13 -4.71
C THR A 607 16.31 1.05 -3.64
N ALA A 608 15.67 2.20 -3.36
CA ALA A 608 14.49 2.29 -2.53
C ALA A 608 13.18 2.15 -3.34
N VAL A 609 13.24 1.88 -4.64
CA VAL A 609 12.05 1.70 -5.48
C VAL A 609 11.91 0.22 -5.82
N ALA A 610 10.70 -0.32 -5.72
CA ALA A 610 10.37 -1.66 -6.21
C ALA A 610 9.29 -1.60 -7.27
N LEU A 611 9.48 -2.36 -8.33
CA LEU A 611 8.50 -2.58 -9.39
C LEU A 611 7.87 -3.95 -9.14
N LEU A 612 6.56 -4.09 -9.36
CA LEU A 612 5.92 -5.41 -9.28
C LEU A 612 6.50 -6.38 -10.32
N LYS A 613 6.85 -5.84 -11.49
CA LYS A 613 7.49 -6.56 -12.57
C LYS A 613 8.91 -7.00 -12.19
N LYS A 614 9.24 -8.26 -12.50
CA LYS A 614 10.60 -8.82 -12.44
C LYS A 614 11.51 -8.22 -13.50
N SER A 615 12.75 -7.91 -13.13
CA SER A 615 13.79 -7.48 -14.08
C SER A 615 14.10 -8.59 -15.09
N SER A 616 14.38 -8.22 -16.35
CA SER A 616 14.86 -9.18 -17.35
C SER A 616 16.22 -9.76 -16.94
N GLU A 617 16.46 -11.01 -17.29
CA GLU A 617 17.73 -11.73 -17.07
C GLU A 617 18.68 -11.63 -18.28
N GLU A 618 18.31 -10.84 -19.30
CA GLU A 618 19.14 -10.60 -20.50
C GLU A 618 20.43 -9.83 -20.15
N THR A 619 21.56 -10.52 -20.20
CA THR A 619 22.88 -9.97 -19.82
C THR A 619 23.46 -8.95 -20.79
N ASP A 620 22.91 -8.85 -22.00
CA ASP A 620 23.37 -7.90 -23.03
C ASP A 620 22.96 -6.45 -22.72
N TYR A 621 22.09 -6.25 -21.73
CA TYR A 621 21.56 -4.95 -21.34
C TYR A 621 22.06 -4.51 -19.97
N GLN A 622 22.16 -3.20 -19.76
CA GLN A 622 22.49 -2.65 -18.45
C GLN A 622 21.33 -2.85 -17.46
N ALA A 623 21.63 -2.87 -16.16
CA ALA A 623 20.63 -3.13 -15.11
C ALA A 623 19.40 -2.20 -15.21
N TYR A 624 19.59 -0.94 -15.57
CA TYR A 624 18.50 0.01 -15.78
C TYR A 624 17.55 -0.42 -16.92
N GLU A 625 18.09 -0.87 -18.05
CA GLU A 625 17.29 -1.31 -19.19
C GLU A 625 16.55 -2.62 -18.88
N GLN A 626 17.19 -3.53 -18.15
CA GLN A 626 16.60 -4.80 -17.72
C GLN A 626 15.31 -4.60 -16.90
N LEU A 627 15.21 -3.53 -16.09
CA LEU A 627 14.00 -3.20 -15.32
C LEU A 627 12.76 -3.04 -16.22
N TYR A 628 12.93 -2.45 -17.40
CA TYR A 628 11.82 -2.05 -18.28
C TYR A 628 11.56 -3.02 -19.44
N ARG A 629 12.44 -4.02 -19.65
CA ARG A 629 12.30 -5.07 -20.69
C ARG A 629 11.49 -6.28 -20.24
N GLY A 630 10.89 -7.01 -21.16
CA GLY A 630 10.15 -8.25 -20.85
C GLY A 630 8.63 -8.10 -20.78
N ILE A 631 8.08 -7.06 -21.40
CA ILE A 631 6.67 -6.96 -21.76
C ILE A 631 6.62 -6.87 -23.29
N GLU A 632 6.11 -7.91 -23.94
CA GLU A 632 5.84 -7.91 -25.38
C GLU A 632 4.37 -7.57 -25.61
N GLU A 633 4.09 -6.72 -26.59
CA GLU A 633 2.71 -6.45 -26.98
C GLU A 633 2.09 -7.67 -27.62
N ASP A 634 0.92 -8.06 -27.13
CA ASP A 634 0.14 -9.15 -27.70
C ASP A 634 -1.35 -8.81 -27.63
N PRO A 635 -1.85 -7.99 -28.57
CA PRO A 635 -3.25 -7.60 -28.62
C PRO A 635 -4.20 -8.80 -28.77
N ALA A 636 -3.73 -9.92 -29.35
CA ALA A 636 -4.55 -11.12 -29.53
C ALA A 636 -4.89 -11.78 -28.18
N HIS A 637 -4.03 -11.63 -27.18
CA HIS A 637 -4.24 -12.09 -25.82
C HIS A 637 -4.59 -10.95 -24.85
N GLY A 638 -4.89 -9.75 -25.37
CA GLY A 638 -5.33 -8.60 -24.57
C GLY A 638 -4.22 -7.90 -23.79
N ILE A 639 -2.95 -8.00 -24.22
CA ILE A 639 -1.80 -7.36 -23.58
C ILE A 639 -1.49 -6.00 -24.23
N GLN A 640 -1.56 -4.91 -23.46
CA GLN A 640 -1.28 -3.54 -23.94
C GLN A 640 -0.75 -2.61 -22.83
N LEU A 641 0.44 -2.88 -22.28
CA LEU A 641 1.10 -1.99 -21.32
C LEU A 641 2.34 -1.33 -21.96
N ARG A 642 2.11 -0.27 -22.75
CA ARG A 642 3.12 0.26 -23.69
C ARG A 642 4.01 1.32 -23.06
N ARG A 643 3.40 2.28 -22.38
CA ARG A 643 4.08 3.51 -21.92
C ARG A 643 4.27 3.58 -20.41
N TRP A 644 4.06 2.49 -19.68
CA TRP A 644 4.23 2.48 -18.22
C TRP A 644 5.60 2.97 -17.74
N GLN A 645 6.68 2.65 -18.49
CA GLN A 645 8.03 3.17 -18.24
C GLN A 645 8.05 4.70 -18.26
N ARG A 646 7.35 5.34 -19.18
CA ARG A 646 7.26 6.80 -19.30
C ARG A 646 6.67 7.41 -18.03
N TYR A 647 5.59 6.83 -17.50
CA TYR A 647 4.99 7.29 -16.24
C TYR A 647 5.95 7.12 -15.06
N GLN A 648 6.63 5.97 -14.96
CA GLN A 648 7.68 5.76 -13.94
C GLN A 648 8.79 6.82 -14.01
N GLN A 649 9.19 7.23 -15.22
CA GLN A 649 10.29 8.17 -15.44
C GLN A 649 9.90 9.64 -15.25
N ARG A 650 8.66 10.01 -15.59
CA ARG A 650 8.16 11.40 -15.52
C ARG A 650 7.58 11.75 -14.15
N GLU A 651 6.75 10.84 -13.62
CA GLU A 651 5.84 11.14 -12.52
C GLU A 651 6.24 10.48 -11.19
N PHE A 652 7.23 9.57 -11.20
CA PHE A 652 7.69 8.85 -10.03
C PHE A 652 9.20 9.00 -9.77
N VAL A 653 9.66 8.47 -8.63
CA VAL A 653 11.08 8.48 -8.28
C VAL A 653 11.83 7.48 -9.18
N PRO A 654 13.00 7.86 -9.75
CA PRO A 654 13.82 6.92 -10.52
C PRO A 654 14.27 5.73 -9.69
N SER A 655 14.25 4.54 -10.28
CA SER A 655 14.77 3.34 -9.62
C SER A 655 16.27 3.43 -9.37
N PHE A 656 17.03 3.97 -10.34
CA PHE A 656 18.48 4.14 -10.26
C PHE A 656 18.88 5.59 -10.58
N VAL A 657 19.91 6.09 -9.91
CA VAL A 657 20.53 7.38 -10.14
C VAL A 657 22.05 7.20 -10.04
N GLY A 658 22.82 7.57 -11.07
CA GLY A 658 24.28 7.54 -11.08
C GLY A 658 24.91 6.14 -11.08
N ALA A 659 24.11 5.06 -11.26
CA ALA A 659 24.56 3.68 -11.25
C ALA A 659 23.72 2.79 -12.18
N GLY A 660 24.21 1.58 -12.48
CA GLY A 660 23.47 0.55 -13.21
C GLY A 660 23.08 0.91 -14.66
N GLY A 661 23.82 1.85 -15.29
CA GLY A 661 23.49 2.37 -16.63
C GLY A 661 22.30 3.34 -16.64
N SER A 662 21.89 3.88 -15.49
CA SER A 662 20.83 4.88 -15.41
C SER A 662 21.17 6.13 -16.23
N PRO A 663 20.21 6.70 -16.99
CA PRO A 663 20.39 7.98 -17.65
C PRO A 663 20.29 9.16 -16.68
N TYR A 664 19.87 8.92 -15.43
CA TYR A 664 19.74 9.94 -14.40
C TYR A 664 21.00 9.95 -13.53
N GLN A 665 21.68 11.09 -13.44
CA GLN A 665 22.85 11.25 -12.57
C GLN A 665 22.97 12.71 -12.10
N PHE A 666 23.46 12.91 -10.88
CA PHE A 666 23.78 14.25 -10.41
C PHE A 666 25.05 14.77 -11.11
N PRO A 667 25.09 16.05 -11.54
CA PRO A 667 24.06 17.07 -11.35
C PRO A 667 22.82 16.88 -12.25
N ILE A 668 21.63 16.92 -11.65
CA ILE A 668 20.35 16.88 -12.37
C ILE A 668 19.88 18.29 -12.71
N ARG A 669 18.91 18.45 -13.62
CA ARG A 669 18.27 19.75 -13.84
C ARG A 669 17.48 20.15 -12.58
N THR A 670 17.56 21.42 -12.17
CA THR A 670 16.71 21.96 -11.11
C THR A 670 15.31 22.21 -11.66
N ALA A 671 14.48 21.18 -11.65
CA ALA A 671 13.14 21.21 -12.24
C ALA A 671 12.14 20.36 -11.46
N THR A 672 10.87 20.72 -11.57
CA THR A 672 9.72 19.91 -11.15
C THR A 672 8.96 19.40 -12.38
N SER A 673 8.29 18.26 -12.25
CA SER A 673 7.24 17.81 -13.17
C SER A 673 5.90 17.88 -12.46
N GLU A 674 4.95 18.60 -13.04
CA GLU A 674 3.66 18.95 -12.44
C GLU A 674 2.48 18.36 -13.21
N ALA A 675 1.47 17.89 -12.49
CA ALA A 675 0.18 17.57 -13.09
C ALA A 675 -0.58 18.86 -13.41
N ALA A 676 -1.50 18.82 -14.37
CA ALA A 676 -2.34 19.97 -14.71
C ALA A 676 -3.15 20.51 -13.52
N SER A 677 -3.41 19.68 -12.50
CA SER A 677 -4.14 20.09 -11.28
C SER A 677 -3.27 20.80 -10.23
N PHE A 678 -1.93 20.85 -10.39
CA PHE A 678 -1.03 21.40 -9.37
C PHE A 678 -1.33 22.86 -9.01
N SER A 679 -1.77 23.67 -9.96
CA SER A 679 -2.08 25.09 -9.72
C SER A 679 -3.36 25.33 -8.94
N ILE A 680 -4.23 24.32 -8.80
CA ILE A 680 -5.57 24.43 -8.18
C ILE A 680 -5.77 23.49 -6.97
N GLU A 681 -4.85 22.56 -6.74
CA GLU A 681 -4.89 21.61 -5.61
C GLU A 681 -3.70 21.82 -4.66
N PRO A 682 -3.82 21.43 -3.37
CA PRO A 682 -2.68 21.43 -2.47
C PRO A 682 -1.51 20.59 -3.02
N PRO A 683 -0.25 21.03 -2.82
CA PRO A 683 0.91 20.31 -3.33
C PRO A 683 1.06 18.97 -2.63
N ARG A 684 1.15 17.89 -3.41
CA ARG A 684 1.29 16.51 -2.93
C ARG A 684 2.37 15.81 -3.72
N LEU A 685 3.45 15.47 -3.03
CA LEU A 685 4.60 14.81 -3.61
C LEU A 685 4.21 13.51 -4.34
N LEU A 686 4.72 13.35 -5.57
CA LEU A 686 4.46 12.27 -6.53
C LEU A 686 3.02 12.16 -7.04
N ALA A 687 2.06 12.87 -6.43
CA ALA A 687 0.66 12.86 -6.85
C ALA A 687 0.35 13.97 -7.86
N ASN A 688 0.76 15.21 -7.60
CA ASN A 688 0.60 16.32 -8.55
C ASN A 688 1.91 17.09 -8.80
N VAL A 689 3.00 16.77 -8.11
CA VAL A 689 4.33 17.34 -8.36
C VAL A 689 5.45 16.41 -7.86
N ASN A 690 6.55 16.35 -8.59
CA ASN A 690 7.80 15.67 -8.19
C ASN A 690 9.02 16.35 -8.84
N VAL A 691 10.22 15.92 -8.48
CA VAL A 691 11.47 16.33 -9.12
C VAL A 691 11.51 15.80 -10.55
N GLY A 692 11.78 16.70 -11.50
CA GLY A 692 11.80 16.41 -12.93
C GLY A 692 13.08 15.72 -13.39
N PHE A 693 13.40 14.54 -12.84
CA PHE A 693 14.59 13.76 -13.23
C PHE A 693 14.64 13.46 -14.74
N GLY A 694 13.47 13.23 -15.35
CA GLY A 694 13.30 12.85 -16.75
C GLY A 694 13.43 13.98 -17.79
N ILE A 695 13.56 15.25 -17.40
CA ILE A 695 13.47 16.38 -18.33
C ILE A 695 14.49 16.32 -19.48
N ASN A 696 15.71 15.84 -19.23
CA ASN A 696 16.77 15.74 -20.24
C ASN A 696 16.68 14.45 -21.09
N THR A 697 15.81 13.51 -20.71
CA THR A 697 15.60 12.24 -21.41
C THR A 697 14.23 12.19 -22.09
N GLU A 698 13.57 13.34 -22.21
CA GLU A 698 12.21 13.44 -22.73
C GLU A 698 12.21 13.34 -24.27
N GLU A 699 11.36 12.47 -24.82
CA GLU A 699 11.28 12.22 -26.27
C GLU A 699 10.08 12.93 -26.93
N GLU A 700 9.18 13.52 -26.15
CA GLU A 700 7.97 14.20 -26.64
C GLU A 700 7.78 15.55 -25.94
N THR A 701 7.22 16.55 -26.65
CA THR A 701 6.93 17.86 -26.06
C THR A 701 5.98 17.73 -24.88
N ASN A 702 6.35 18.31 -23.75
CA ASN A 702 5.65 18.17 -22.49
C ASN A 702 5.77 19.45 -21.65
N ASP A 703 4.63 20.10 -21.42
CA ASP A 703 4.56 21.37 -20.69
C ASP A 703 4.53 21.19 -19.16
N SER A 704 4.58 19.95 -18.65
CA SER A 704 4.58 19.67 -17.20
C SER A 704 5.88 20.06 -16.49
N TYR A 705 6.97 20.28 -17.22
CA TYR A 705 8.26 20.59 -16.62
C TYR A 705 8.42 22.09 -16.35
N HIS A 706 8.67 22.44 -15.10
CA HIS A 706 8.97 23.80 -14.69
C HIS A 706 10.40 23.90 -14.17
N THR A 707 11.17 24.85 -14.71
CA THR A 707 12.56 25.11 -14.33
C THR A 707 12.69 26.43 -13.57
N ASN A 708 13.92 26.89 -13.30
CA ASN A 708 14.19 28.15 -12.61
C ASN A 708 13.56 28.24 -11.21
N LEU A 709 13.54 27.12 -10.46
CA LEU A 709 12.87 27.05 -9.16
C LEU A 709 13.46 28.01 -8.10
N LYS A 710 14.75 28.36 -8.21
CA LYS A 710 15.47 29.22 -7.26
C LYS A 710 15.08 30.70 -7.34
N TRP A 711 14.78 31.18 -8.55
CA TRP A 711 14.49 32.59 -8.85
C TRP A 711 13.16 32.78 -9.60
N GLY A 712 12.31 31.75 -9.58
CA GLY A 712 11.04 31.75 -10.30
C GLY A 712 10.07 32.83 -9.79
N GLU A 713 8.98 33.04 -10.53
CA GLU A 713 7.97 34.04 -10.26
C GLU A 713 7.47 33.99 -8.80
N THR A 714 7.28 35.17 -8.20
CA THR A 714 6.82 35.29 -6.82
C THR A 714 5.36 34.85 -6.70
N GLY A 715 5.09 33.75 -6.00
CA GLY A 715 3.73 33.23 -5.80
C GLY A 715 3.69 31.95 -4.98
N GLU A 716 2.49 31.50 -4.63
CA GLU A 716 2.28 30.29 -3.82
C GLU A 716 2.75 29.02 -4.55
N ALA A 717 2.42 28.88 -5.83
CA ALA A 717 2.85 27.74 -6.66
C ALA A 717 4.38 27.60 -6.73
N ALA A 718 5.12 28.71 -6.89
CA ALA A 718 6.58 28.68 -6.90
C ALA A 718 7.17 28.21 -5.56
N ARG A 719 6.61 28.70 -4.44
CA ARG A 719 7.01 28.23 -3.10
C ARG A 719 6.72 26.73 -2.91
N HIS A 720 5.58 26.27 -3.40
CA HIS A 720 5.21 24.85 -3.35
C HIS A 720 6.15 23.97 -4.18
N ARG A 721 6.61 24.40 -5.35
CA ARG A 721 7.61 23.68 -6.15
C ARG A 721 8.92 23.49 -5.39
N VAL A 722 9.45 24.57 -4.80
CA VAL A 722 10.69 24.52 -4.00
C VAL A 722 10.52 23.59 -2.81
N ARG A 723 9.42 23.73 -2.06
CA ARG A 723 9.13 22.87 -0.91
C ARG A 723 9.04 21.38 -1.30
N MET A 724 8.38 21.04 -2.40
CA MET A 724 8.25 19.65 -2.84
C MET A 724 9.55 19.08 -3.39
N PHE A 725 10.36 19.89 -4.08
CA PHE A 725 11.71 19.51 -4.50
C PHE A 725 12.58 19.16 -3.27
N PHE A 726 12.57 20.01 -2.23
CA PHE A 726 13.31 19.75 -0.99
C PHE A 726 12.79 18.50 -0.27
N ARG A 727 11.46 18.33 -0.19
CA ARG A 727 10.83 17.16 0.43
C ARG A 727 11.27 15.86 -0.22
N GLU A 728 11.27 15.79 -1.55
CA GLU A 728 11.71 14.60 -2.28
C GLU A 728 13.19 14.30 -2.05
N MET A 729 14.06 15.32 -2.14
CA MET A 729 15.50 15.15 -1.88
C MET A 729 15.77 14.62 -0.46
N LEU A 730 15.11 15.18 0.55
CA LEU A 730 15.24 14.72 1.94
C LEU A 730 14.79 13.28 2.15
N LEU A 731 13.71 12.85 1.48
CA LEU A 731 13.27 11.45 1.51
C LEU A 731 14.32 10.52 0.89
N LEU A 732 14.91 10.92 -0.24
CA LEU A 732 16.01 10.15 -0.84
C LEU A 732 17.23 10.08 0.09
N PHE A 733 17.57 11.16 0.80
CA PHE A 733 18.66 11.15 1.78
C PHE A 733 18.36 10.22 2.95
N LYS A 734 17.14 10.28 3.50
CA LYS A 734 16.67 9.39 4.59
C LYS A 734 16.84 7.92 4.21
N TYR A 735 16.35 7.52 3.04
CA TYR A 735 16.41 6.12 2.63
C TYR A 735 17.82 5.70 2.20
N LYS A 736 18.63 6.59 1.62
CA LYS A 736 20.06 6.32 1.39
C LYS A 736 20.79 6.03 2.70
N ALA A 737 20.60 6.86 3.72
CA ALA A 737 21.20 6.64 5.04
C ALA A 737 20.70 5.34 5.68
N ALA A 738 19.38 5.10 5.68
CA ALA A 738 18.79 3.90 6.29
C ALA A 738 19.27 2.58 5.63
N LEU A 739 19.39 2.56 4.29
CA LEU A 739 19.85 1.39 3.54
C LEU A 739 21.33 1.04 3.77
N HIS A 740 22.13 2.00 4.23
CA HIS A 740 23.58 1.86 4.41
C HIS A 740 24.02 1.91 5.88
N GLY A 741 23.11 1.60 6.82
CA GLY A 741 23.43 1.50 8.25
C GLY A 741 23.67 2.86 8.91
N GLY A 742 23.02 3.91 8.41
CA GLY A 742 23.01 5.23 9.03
C GLY A 742 22.10 5.31 10.24
N ASN A 743 22.47 6.14 11.21
CA ASN A 743 21.54 6.65 12.20
C ASN A 743 20.76 7.83 11.58
N VAL A 744 19.47 7.63 11.33
CA VAL A 744 18.63 8.63 10.65
C VAL A 744 18.58 9.92 11.47
N SER A 745 18.39 9.83 12.78
CA SER A 745 18.31 11.02 13.66
C SER A 745 19.62 11.81 13.78
N ALA A 746 20.76 11.14 13.55
CA ALA A 746 22.10 11.74 13.58
C ALA A 746 22.57 12.28 12.23
N THR A 747 21.82 12.02 11.14
CA THR A 747 22.14 12.50 9.80
C THR A 747 22.22 14.03 9.77
N GLN A 748 23.11 14.59 8.94
CA GLN A 748 23.29 16.03 8.75
C GLN A 748 23.00 16.40 7.30
N VAL A 749 22.36 17.56 7.09
CA VAL A 749 22.10 18.12 5.76
C VAL A 749 22.65 19.54 5.71
N VAL A 750 23.49 19.78 4.70
CA VAL A 750 24.06 21.09 4.37
C VAL A 750 23.43 21.58 3.08
N TRP A 751 23.00 22.84 3.04
CA TRP A 751 22.54 23.50 1.82
C TRP A 751 23.33 24.80 1.59
N PHE A 752 23.30 25.32 0.37
CA PHE A 752 24.09 26.50 0.02
C PHE A 752 23.20 27.69 -0.33
N ALA A 753 23.54 28.85 0.22
CA ALA A 753 22.87 30.11 -0.05
C ALA A 753 23.76 31.01 -0.93
N PRO A 754 23.27 31.56 -2.05
CA PRO A 754 23.97 32.62 -2.77
C PRO A 754 24.16 33.85 -1.90
N LEU A 755 25.23 34.61 -2.15
CA LEU A 755 25.45 35.88 -1.47
C LEU A 755 24.42 36.94 -1.86
N SER A 756 23.79 36.78 -3.02
CA SER A 756 22.70 37.64 -3.51
C SER A 756 21.36 37.42 -2.80
N PHE A 757 21.21 36.44 -1.91
CA PHE A 757 20.00 36.31 -1.11
C PHE A 757 19.92 37.42 -0.06
N SER A 758 18.73 38.06 0.04
CA SER A 758 18.42 38.91 1.19
C SER A 758 18.39 38.08 2.48
N ALA A 759 18.55 38.73 3.63
CA ALA A 759 18.42 38.05 4.93
C ALA A 759 17.07 37.33 5.06
N PHE A 760 15.98 37.99 4.65
CA PHE A 760 14.64 37.41 4.63
C PHE A 760 14.53 36.16 3.76
N SER A 761 15.09 36.17 2.55
CA SER A 761 15.08 34.98 1.67
C SER A 761 15.87 33.82 2.27
N ARG A 762 17.03 34.09 2.87
CA ARG A 762 17.81 33.04 3.57
C ARG A 762 17.01 32.42 4.72
N ASP A 763 16.40 33.26 5.56
CA ASP A 763 15.59 32.80 6.70
C ASP A 763 14.39 31.98 6.25
N LEU A 764 13.74 32.36 5.15
CA LEU A 764 12.62 31.61 4.57
C LEU A 764 13.05 30.21 4.12
N TYR A 765 14.16 30.10 3.39
CA TYR A 765 14.69 28.82 2.94
C TYR A 765 15.18 27.96 4.12
N GLN A 766 15.89 28.55 5.10
CA GLN A 766 16.32 27.86 6.31
C GLN A 766 15.12 27.28 7.06
N ARG A 767 14.05 28.06 7.23
CA ARG A 767 12.82 27.61 7.89
C ARG A 767 12.17 26.43 7.17
N GLU A 768 12.07 26.48 5.84
CA GLU A 768 11.50 25.39 5.04
C GLU A 768 12.35 24.11 5.14
N TRP A 769 13.68 24.22 4.98
CA TRP A 769 14.61 23.11 5.15
C TRP A 769 14.49 22.48 6.54
N ASP A 770 14.54 23.29 7.60
CA ASP A 770 14.44 22.79 8.97
C ASP A 770 13.10 22.15 9.28
N THR A 771 12.01 22.71 8.75
CA THR A 771 10.67 22.16 8.95
C THR A 771 10.58 20.76 8.33
N LEU A 772 10.96 20.63 7.04
CA LEU A 772 10.91 19.35 6.34
C LEU A 772 11.90 18.34 6.92
N PHE A 773 13.10 18.77 7.30
CA PHE A 773 14.13 17.90 7.85
C PHE A 773 13.68 17.29 9.19
N LYS A 774 13.15 18.11 10.09
CA LYS A 774 12.61 17.65 11.38
C LYS A 774 11.44 16.69 11.20
N GLU A 775 10.53 16.98 10.27
CA GLU A 775 9.38 16.13 9.93
C GLU A 775 9.83 14.76 9.39
N ILE A 776 10.72 14.73 8.41
CA ILE A 776 11.09 13.50 7.68
C ILE A 776 12.03 12.60 8.49
N PHE A 777 12.99 13.20 9.20
CA PHE A 777 14.03 12.49 9.97
C PHE A 777 13.66 12.28 11.43
N HIS A 778 12.51 12.83 11.90
CA HIS A 778 12.06 12.77 13.29
C HIS A 778 13.15 13.19 14.28
N THR A 779 13.79 14.34 14.00
CA THR A 779 14.91 14.88 14.75
C THR A 779 14.62 16.30 15.24
N SER A 780 15.33 16.75 16.27
CA SER A 780 15.30 18.14 16.73
C SER A 780 16.38 19.02 16.07
N ARG A 781 17.34 18.41 15.36
CA ARG A 781 18.44 19.10 14.68
C ARG A 781 17.92 19.97 13.52
N GLY A 782 18.59 21.08 13.28
CA GLY A 782 18.40 21.90 12.07
C GLY A 782 19.39 21.51 10.97
N THR A 783 19.12 22.00 9.78
CA THR A 783 20.04 22.00 8.64
C THR A 783 21.09 23.09 8.81
N THR A 784 22.24 22.91 8.16
CA THR A 784 23.32 23.92 8.14
C THR A 784 23.34 24.59 6.78
N TYR A 785 23.50 25.91 6.73
CA TYR A 785 23.74 26.62 5.47
C TYR A 785 25.20 27.09 5.37
N LEU A 786 25.72 27.16 4.15
CA LEU A 786 27.02 27.78 3.84
C LEU A 786 26.87 28.74 2.65
N PRO A 787 27.62 29.85 2.58
CA PRO A 787 27.72 30.63 1.35
C PRO A 787 28.28 29.79 0.20
N GLU A 788 27.65 29.84 -0.98
CA GLU A 788 28.01 29.01 -2.16
C GLU A 788 29.51 29.16 -2.52
N SER A 789 30.04 30.39 -2.47
CA SER A 789 31.45 30.71 -2.74
C SER A 789 32.45 30.27 -1.66
N SER A 790 31.98 29.97 -0.44
CA SER A 790 32.84 29.47 0.65
C SER A 790 33.10 27.98 0.58
N ALA A 791 32.17 27.21 0.01
CA ALA A 791 32.26 25.75 0.04
C ALA A 791 33.48 25.20 -0.71
N PRO A 792 33.86 25.71 -1.91
CA PRO A 792 35.05 25.24 -2.63
C PRO A 792 36.34 25.35 -1.84
N TYR A 793 36.47 26.35 -0.96
CA TYR A 793 37.65 26.52 -0.12
C TYR A 793 37.95 25.25 0.67
N PHE A 794 36.95 24.66 1.35
CA PHE A 794 37.14 23.45 2.15
C PHE A 794 37.57 22.25 1.31
N PHE A 795 37.03 22.10 0.11
CA PHE A 795 37.39 20.98 -0.77
C PHE A 795 38.81 21.12 -1.33
N LEU A 796 39.13 22.30 -1.87
CA LEU A 796 40.41 22.55 -2.55
C LEU A 796 41.59 22.57 -1.57
N THR A 797 41.39 23.10 -0.37
CA THR A 797 42.42 23.12 0.68
C THR A 797 42.63 21.74 1.30
N ARG A 798 41.56 21.00 1.64
CA ARG A 798 41.69 19.64 2.21
C ARG A 798 42.29 18.63 1.23
N ARG A 799 42.14 18.84 -0.08
CA ARG A 799 42.82 18.04 -1.12
C ARG A 799 44.25 18.51 -1.42
N GLY A 800 44.72 19.60 -0.80
CA GLY A 800 46.05 20.16 -1.07
C GLY A 800 46.21 20.80 -2.45
N LEU A 801 45.12 21.06 -3.18
CA LEU A 801 45.14 21.71 -4.49
C LEU A 801 45.43 23.21 -4.39
N VAL A 802 45.00 23.82 -3.27
CA VAL A 802 45.22 25.23 -2.95
C VAL A 802 45.86 25.28 -1.56
N THR A 803 47.12 25.74 -1.50
CA THR A 803 47.85 25.91 -0.23
C THR A 803 48.52 27.29 -0.26
N PRO A 804 47.77 28.36 0.07
CA PRO A 804 48.32 29.70 0.15
C PRO A 804 49.35 29.75 1.29
N GLY A 805 50.56 30.20 0.98
CA GLY A 805 51.60 30.47 1.97
C GLY A 805 51.39 31.81 2.66
N PRO A 806 52.23 32.14 3.67
CA PRO A 806 52.20 33.44 4.32
C PRO A 806 52.34 34.58 3.31
N GLY A 807 51.44 35.57 3.37
CA GLY A 807 51.38 36.72 2.47
C GLY A 807 50.81 36.46 1.07
N GLU A 808 50.36 35.24 0.76
CA GLU A 808 49.75 34.91 -0.54
C GLU A 808 48.22 34.90 -0.43
N ASN A 809 47.52 35.55 -1.36
CA ASN A 809 46.05 35.62 -1.38
C ASN A 809 45.45 34.58 -2.36
N ALA A 810 44.17 34.27 -2.21
CA ALA A 810 43.44 33.37 -3.12
C ALA A 810 42.02 33.88 -3.37
N ALA A 811 41.56 33.85 -4.62
CA ALA A 811 40.18 34.18 -4.98
C ALA A 811 39.45 32.94 -5.49
N PHE A 812 38.29 32.65 -4.91
CA PHE A 812 37.38 31.58 -5.32
C PHE A 812 36.22 32.22 -6.08
N ILE A 813 36.06 31.85 -7.35
CA ILE A 813 35.13 32.46 -8.31
C ILE A 813 34.17 31.36 -8.78
N ASP A 814 32.96 31.35 -8.27
CA ASP A 814 31.92 30.41 -8.66
C ASP A 814 31.08 30.99 -9.80
N ILE A 815 31.27 30.49 -11.03
CA ILE A 815 30.51 30.94 -12.20
C ILE A 815 29.32 29.99 -12.41
N GLY A 816 28.14 30.41 -11.99
CA GLY A 816 26.89 29.71 -12.19
C GLY A 816 26.30 29.91 -13.59
N GLY A 817 25.00 29.59 -13.72
CA GLY A 817 24.23 29.94 -14.92
C GLY A 817 23.89 31.43 -14.96
N GLY A 818 23.31 31.97 -13.89
CA GLY A 818 22.84 33.37 -13.85
C GLY A 818 23.60 34.31 -12.91
N THR A 819 24.48 33.81 -12.05
CA THR A 819 25.28 34.60 -11.11
C THR A 819 26.71 34.09 -11.05
N SER A 820 27.63 35.01 -10.78
CA SER A 820 29.01 34.72 -10.41
C SER A 820 29.26 35.25 -9.01
N ASP A 821 29.70 34.38 -8.12
CA ASP A 821 30.01 34.70 -6.72
C ASP A 821 31.52 34.63 -6.50
N VAL A 822 32.10 35.65 -5.88
CA VAL A 822 33.54 35.75 -5.60
C VAL A 822 33.78 35.82 -4.11
N LEU A 823 34.70 35.00 -3.63
CA LEU A 823 35.24 35.05 -2.27
C LEU A 823 36.74 35.23 -2.30
N PHE A 824 37.23 36.30 -1.68
CA PHE A 824 38.66 36.59 -1.61
C PHE A 824 39.20 36.28 -0.22
N TYR A 825 40.21 35.41 -0.14
CA TYR A 825 40.96 35.10 1.07
C TYR A 825 42.28 35.85 1.10
N SER A 826 42.58 36.44 2.26
CA SER A 826 43.83 37.13 2.51
C SER A 826 44.47 36.74 3.83
N ASP A 827 45.79 36.83 3.87
CA ASP A 827 46.62 36.73 5.08
C ASP A 827 46.96 38.12 5.69
N GLN A 828 46.47 39.22 5.11
CA GLN A 828 46.61 40.56 5.71
C GLN A 828 45.67 40.69 6.92
N GLN A 829 46.23 41.03 8.10
CA GLN A 829 45.50 41.04 9.38
C GLN A 829 44.16 41.82 9.37
N ALA A 830 43.04 41.13 9.60
CA ALA A 830 41.79 41.75 10.06
C ALA A 830 41.89 42.34 11.48
N ASN A 831 42.75 41.76 12.33
CA ASN A 831 42.99 42.21 13.71
C ASN A 831 44.50 42.21 14.04
N PRO A 832 45.14 43.36 14.34
CA PRO A 832 46.57 43.46 14.62
C PRO A 832 47.10 42.59 15.77
N SER A 833 46.20 42.15 16.66
CA SER A 833 46.52 41.42 17.89
C SER A 833 46.27 39.90 17.84
N GLY A 834 45.72 39.39 16.72
CA GLY A 834 45.44 37.96 16.53
C GLY A 834 46.53 37.20 15.76
N PRO A 835 46.53 35.86 15.81
CA PRO A 835 47.40 35.04 14.96
C PRO A 835 47.11 35.28 13.48
N ARG A 836 48.16 35.39 12.65
CA ARG A 836 48.01 35.43 11.18
C ARG A 836 47.45 34.10 10.69
N LYS A 837 46.22 34.14 10.16
CA LYS A 837 45.53 33.03 9.50
C LYS A 837 44.81 33.62 8.29
N HIS A 838 44.85 32.93 7.15
CA HIS A 838 44.00 33.27 6.01
C HIS A 838 42.55 33.37 6.44
N HIS A 839 41.94 34.52 6.20
CA HIS A 839 40.55 34.78 6.50
C HIS A 839 39.84 35.33 5.26
N PRO A 840 38.50 35.21 5.18
CA PRO A 840 37.74 35.85 4.13
C PRO A 840 37.87 37.38 4.25
N ALA A 841 38.45 38.04 3.24
CA ALA A 841 38.69 39.48 3.23
C ALA A 841 37.49 40.26 2.68
N PHE A 842 36.90 39.78 1.59
CA PHE A 842 35.64 40.30 1.06
C PHE A 842 34.93 39.25 0.20
N SER A 843 33.66 39.51 -0.05
CA SER A 843 32.88 38.76 -1.04
C SER A 843 32.06 39.68 -1.94
N THR A 844 31.80 39.27 -3.17
CA THR A 844 30.94 40.01 -4.10
C THR A 844 30.16 39.05 -4.99
N SER A 845 28.98 39.46 -5.44
CA SER A 845 28.11 38.68 -6.31
C SER A 845 27.59 39.57 -7.42
N PHE A 846 27.61 39.08 -8.66
CA PHE A 846 27.09 39.79 -9.81
C PHE A 846 26.45 38.84 -10.83
N ARG A 847 25.45 39.32 -11.56
CA ARG A 847 24.70 38.57 -12.59
C ARG A 847 25.41 38.68 -13.94
N PHE A 848 26.64 38.17 -14.01
CA PHE A 848 27.42 38.02 -15.23
C PHE A 848 28.12 36.67 -15.16
N ALA A 849 27.55 35.67 -15.82
CA ALA A 849 27.86 34.26 -15.67
C ALA A 849 27.62 33.49 -16.99
N GLY A 850 27.35 32.17 -16.91
CA GLY A 850 27.21 31.35 -18.11
C GLY A 850 26.12 31.81 -19.09
N ASN A 851 25.01 32.37 -18.62
CA ASN A 851 23.89 32.78 -19.47
C ASN A 851 24.23 33.95 -20.39
N GLU A 852 25.21 34.81 -20.05
CA GLU A 852 25.69 35.86 -20.96
C GLU A 852 26.43 35.30 -22.18
N LEU A 853 26.91 34.05 -22.10
CA LEU A 853 27.46 33.32 -23.25
C LEU A 853 26.38 32.48 -23.94
N TRP A 854 25.56 31.75 -23.17
CA TRP A 854 24.72 30.68 -23.71
C TRP A 854 23.25 31.05 -23.91
N GLY A 855 22.77 32.17 -23.35
CA GLY A 855 21.36 32.58 -23.38
C GLY A 855 21.01 33.64 -24.42
N ASP A 856 19.76 34.11 -24.39
CA ASP A 856 19.18 35.03 -25.38
C ASP A 856 19.39 36.54 -25.06
N GLY A 857 20.44 36.88 -24.33
CA GLY A 857 20.74 38.25 -23.92
C GLY A 857 19.75 38.84 -22.90
N ALA A 858 19.65 40.18 -22.84
CA ALA A 858 18.82 40.88 -21.84
C ALA A 858 17.36 41.12 -22.28
N ALA A 859 16.92 40.60 -23.44
CA ALA A 859 15.55 40.76 -23.92
C ALA A 859 14.61 39.77 -23.19
N ASP A 860 13.47 40.24 -22.69
CA ASP A 860 12.46 39.41 -22.02
C ASP A 860 11.72 38.44 -22.99
N VAL A 861 12.02 38.49 -24.30
CA VAL A 861 11.42 37.60 -25.31
C VAL A 861 12.18 36.29 -25.37
N ARG A 862 11.80 35.34 -24.52
CA ARG A 862 12.25 33.95 -24.62
C ARG A 862 11.66 33.29 -25.88
N GLY A 863 12.47 32.48 -26.57
CA GLY A 863 11.97 31.49 -27.53
C GLY A 863 12.53 31.57 -28.95
N THR A 864 13.20 32.66 -29.36
CA THR A 864 13.80 32.71 -30.71
C THR A 864 15.08 31.89 -30.81
N LYS A 865 15.77 31.64 -29.67
CA LYS A 865 16.97 30.79 -29.56
C LYS A 865 18.09 31.23 -30.52
N ASP A 866 18.22 32.54 -30.71
CA ASP A 866 19.04 33.15 -31.75
C ASP A 866 20.50 33.38 -31.33
N ASN A 867 20.95 32.86 -30.19
CA ASN A 867 22.33 32.99 -29.75
C ASN A 867 23.31 32.37 -30.77
N GLY A 868 24.35 33.12 -31.16
CA GLY A 868 25.27 32.70 -32.22
C GLY A 868 26.13 31.47 -31.89
N LEU A 869 26.47 31.25 -30.62
CA LEU A 869 27.19 30.03 -30.19
C LEU A 869 26.29 28.78 -30.31
N VAL A 870 25.01 28.92 -29.93
CA VAL A 870 24.03 27.83 -30.02
C VAL A 870 23.71 27.52 -31.47
N ARG A 871 23.43 28.55 -32.28
CA ARG A 871 23.19 28.40 -33.73
C ARG A 871 24.36 27.73 -34.43
N PHE A 872 25.60 28.13 -34.13
CA PHE A 872 26.79 27.46 -34.65
C PHE A 872 26.79 25.96 -34.33
N GLY A 873 26.47 25.58 -33.08
CA GLY A 873 26.37 24.20 -32.66
C GLY A 873 25.31 23.43 -33.44
N LEU A 874 24.09 23.96 -33.51
CA LEU A 874 22.97 23.36 -34.23
C LEU A 874 23.28 23.20 -35.72
N ASP A 875 23.77 24.24 -36.37
CA ASP A 875 24.14 24.22 -37.79
C ASP A 875 25.27 23.21 -38.05
N SER A 876 26.27 23.15 -37.15
CA SER A 876 27.37 22.19 -37.25
C SER A 876 26.90 20.74 -37.13
N ILE A 877 25.96 20.46 -36.22
CA ILE A 877 25.35 19.13 -36.05
C ILE A 877 24.48 18.78 -37.25
N ARG A 878 23.67 19.71 -37.75
CA ARG A 878 22.82 19.50 -38.94
C ARG A 878 23.66 19.27 -40.21
N ALA A 879 24.83 19.92 -40.31
CA ALA A 879 25.74 19.79 -41.45
C ALA A 879 26.58 18.50 -41.44
N HIS A 880 26.70 17.80 -40.31
CA HIS A 880 27.53 16.59 -40.18
C HIS A 880 26.72 15.40 -39.64
N PRO A 881 26.59 14.30 -40.38
CA PRO A 881 25.86 13.12 -39.91
C PRO A 881 26.40 12.60 -38.58
N LEU A 882 25.50 12.40 -37.60
CA LEU A 882 25.83 11.74 -36.33
C LEU A 882 25.98 10.22 -36.53
N PRO A 883 26.73 9.52 -35.67
CA PRO A 883 26.82 8.06 -35.72
C PRO A 883 25.44 7.40 -35.62
N HIS A 884 25.17 6.36 -36.41
CA HIS A 884 23.93 5.56 -36.34
C HIS A 884 23.93 4.65 -35.11
N THR A 885 23.76 5.24 -33.93
CA THR A 885 23.67 4.56 -32.64
C THR A 885 22.38 4.95 -31.93
N LYS A 886 21.82 4.06 -31.10
CA LYS A 886 20.62 4.35 -30.30
C LYS A 886 20.78 5.58 -29.41
N ALA A 887 21.97 5.79 -28.86
CA ALA A 887 22.28 6.95 -28.02
C ALA A 887 22.21 8.26 -28.81
N ALA A 888 22.77 8.29 -30.03
CA ALA A 888 22.69 9.46 -30.91
C ALA A 888 21.26 9.73 -31.40
N GLU A 889 20.50 8.68 -31.73
CA GLU A 889 19.08 8.81 -32.10
C GLU A 889 18.25 9.41 -30.95
N LEU A 890 18.47 8.94 -29.71
CA LEU A 890 17.83 9.50 -28.52
C LEU A 890 18.23 10.97 -28.31
N ALA A 891 19.52 11.29 -28.40
CA ALA A 891 20.03 12.64 -28.25
C ALA A 891 19.35 13.62 -29.23
N VAL A 892 19.21 13.23 -30.51
CA VAL A 892 18.53 14.03 -31.54
C VAL A 892 17.05 14.25 -31.21
N LYS A 893 16.33 13.21 -30.75
CA LYS A 893 14.94 13.36 -30.33
C LYS A 893 14.80 14.33 -29.16
N CYS A 894 15.63 14.18 -28.12
CA CYS A 894 15.63 15.08 -26.98
C CYS A 894 15.96 16.53 -27.40
N LEU A 895 16.90 16.70 -28.35
CA LEU A 895 17.24 18.01 -28.91
C LEU A 895 16.06 18.65 -29.63
N ALA A 896 15.35 17.89 -30.46
CA ALA A 896 14.14 18.39 -31.13
C ALA A 896 13.06 18.85 -30.14
N VAL A 897 12.88 18.13 -29.02
CA VAL A 897 11.94 18.52 -27.95
C VAL A 897 12.35 19.84 -27.30
N VAL A 898 13.63 19.99 -26.94
CA VAL A 898 14.13 21.22 -26.29
C VAL A 898 14.11 22.41 -27.26
N GLU A 899 14.46 22.23 -28.53
CA GLU A 899 14.39 23.27 -29.57
C GLU A 899 12.95 23.74 -29.81
N ALA A 900 11.99 22.81 -29.87
CA ALA A 900 10.59 23.12 -30.13
C ALA A 900 9.86 23.75 -28.95
N ASN A 901 10.39 23.64 -27.72
CA ASN A 901 9.74 24.15 -26.53
C ASN A 901 9.81 25.70 -26.48
N PRO A 902 8.67 26.42 -26.51
CA PRO A 902 8.66 27.89 -26.49
C PRO A 902 9.04 28.48 -25.13
N ALA A 903 8.94 27.72 -24.05
CA ALA A 903 9.33 28.16 -22.70
C ALA A 903 10.85 28.11 -22.47
N PHE A 904 11.61 27.47 -23.37
CA PHE A 904 13.05 27.29 -23.28
C PHE A 904 13.80 28.30 -24.15
N GLY A 905 14.90 28.85 -23.61
CA GLY A 905 15.82 29.75 -24.31
C GLY A 905 17.04 29.02 -24.87
N SER A 906 17.98 29.78 -25.43
CA SER A 906 19.25 29.22 -25.94
C SER A 906 20.06 28.50 -24.86
N GLU A 907 19.98 28.91 -23.59
CA GLU A 907 20.74 28.28 -22.50
C GLU A 907 20.30 26.84 -22.22
N GLU A 908 19.02 26.52 -22.41
CA GLU A 908 18.50 25.15 -22.33
C GLU A 908 19.05 24.27 -23.45
N VAL A 909 19.09 24.80 -24.68
CA VAL A 909 19.66 24.10 -25.83
C VAL A 909 21.15 23.84 -25.60
N ALA A 910 21.92 24.86 -25.23
CA ALA A 910 23.34 24.73 -24.92
C ALA A 910 23.60 23.69 -23.82
N SER A 911 22.79 23.73 -22.75
CA SER A 911 22.90 22.75 -21.67
C SER A 911 22.65 21.33 -22.15
N LEU A 912 21.68 21.11 -23.05
CA LEU A 912 21.42 19.79 -23.62
C LEU A 912 22.57 19.34 -24.53
N LEU A 913 23.08 20.24 -25.37
CA LEU A 913 24.22 19.95 -26.26
C LEU A 913 25.44 19.48 -25.47
N PHE A 914 25.77 20.14 -24.36
CA PHE A 914 26.86 19.70 -23.47
C PHE A 914 26.53 18.41 -22.67
N ASN A 915 25.26 18.14 -22.37
CA ASN A 915 24.88 16.88 -21.72
C ASN A 915 25.12 15.67 -22.64
N TYR A 916 24.93 15.87 -23.95
CA TYR A 916 25.22 14.89 -25.00
C TYR A 916 26.54 15.21 -25.73
N GLU A 917 27.56 15.67 -25.00
CA GLU A 917 28.86 16.04 -25.60
C GLU A 917 29.52 14.87 -26.35
N ARG A 918 29.29 13.62 -25.90
CA ARG A 918 29.84 12.43 -26.58
C ARG A 918 29.23 12.24 -27.96
N GLU A 919 27.93 12.49 -28.09
CA GLU A 919 27.16 12.32 -29.31
C GLU A 919 27.31 13.54 -30.22
N PHE A 920 27.14 14.75 -29.70
CA PHE A 920 27.11 15.99 -30.48
C PHE A 920 28.49 16.62 -30.70
N GLN A 921 29.48 16.33 -29.84
CA GLN A 921 30.83 16.92 -29.90
C GLN A 921 30.78 18.45 -29.93
N PHE A 922 29.89 19.05 -29.14
CA PHE A 922 29.61 20.49 -29.20
C PHE A 922 30.82 21.33 -28.78
N GLY A 923 31.50 20.94 -27.71
CA GLY A 923 32.75 21.58 -27.26
C GLY A 923 33.87 21.49 -28.30
N GLU A 924 34.07 20.33 -28.91
CA GLU A 924 35.07 20.14 -29.96
C GLU A 924 34.79 21.01 -31.20
N ARG A 925 33.52 21.13 -31.59
CA ARG A 925 33.11 22.02 -32.69
C ARG A 925 33.41 23.48 -32.36
N LEU A 926 33.15 23.92 -31.12
CA LEU A 926 33.45 25.27 -30.66
C LEU A 926 34.96 25.58 -30.58
N LEU A 927 35.80 24.58 -30.27
CA LEU A 927 37.26 24.73 -30.30
C LEU A 927 37.76 25.08 -31.71
N MET A 928 37.13 24.55 -32.76
CA MET A 928 37.47 24.84 -34.16
C MET A 928 36.97 26.21 -34.62
N ALA A 929 35.95 26.77 -33.97
CA ALA A 929 35.39 28.09 -34.28
C ALA A 929 36.23 29.23 -33.69
N GLN A 930 37.45 29.42 -34.21
CA GLN A 930 38.44 30.37 -33.68
C GLN A 930 37.94 31.82 -33.52
N HIS A 931 36.97 32.25 -34.34
CA HIS A 931 36.37 33.58 -34.28
C HIS A 931 35.35 33.74 -33.13
N LEU A 932 34.61 32.68 -32.78
CA LEU A 932 33.65 32.70 -31.67
C LEU A 932 34.32 32.64 -30.29
N ARG A 933 35.55 32.10 -30.22
CA ARG A 933 36.31 31.97 -28.97
C ARG A 933 36.67 33.31 -28.32
N VAL A 934 36.58 34.43 -29.05
CA VAL A 934 36.74 35.78 -28.49
C VAL A 934 35.69 36.09 -27.41
N LEU A 935 34.48 35.54 -27.52
CA LEU A 935 33.40 35.72 -26.53
C LEU A 935 33.82 35.18 -25.16
N PHE A 936 34.42 33.99 -25.14
CA PHE A 936 34.95 33.35 -23.93
C PHE A 936 36.07 34.19 -23.29
N TYR A 937 36.98 34.73 -24.12
CA TYR A 937 38.07 35.58 -23.67
C TYR A 937 37.57 36.89 -23.08
N LEU A 938 36.59 37.54 -23.70
CA LEU A 938 35.98 38.77 -23.22
C LEU A 938 35.26 38.55 -21.88
N HIS A 939 34.47 37.48 -21.78
CA HIS A 939 33.76 37.15 -20.56
C HIS A 939 34.73 36.86 -19.40
N PHE A 940 35.75 36.02 -19.62
CA PHE A 940 36.80 35.74 -18.65
C PHE A 940 37.56 37.02 -18.26
N GLY A 941 38.00 37.78 -19.26
CA GLY A 941 38.80 38.99 -19.07
C GLY A 941 38.07 40.06 -18.27
N ALA A 942 36.77 40.26 -18.53
CA ALA A 942 35.94 41.21 -17.79
C ALA A 942 35.81 40.85 -16.30
N ILE A 943 35.66 39.57 -15.96
CA ILE A 943 35.62 39.10 -14.57
C ILE A 943 36.97 39.35 -13.87
N VAL A 944 38.09 38.99 -14.51
CA VAL A 944 39.43 39.18 -13.93
C VAL A 944 39.76 40.67 -13.80
N TYR A 945 39.37 41.49 -14.78
CA TYR A 945 39.52 42.95 -14.76
C TYR A 945 38.78 43.55 -13.56
N HIS A 946 37.50 43.22 -13.41
CA HIS A 946 36.69 43.73 -12.30
C HIS A 946 37.22 43.26 -10.94
N LEU A 947 37.62 41.99 -10.82
CA LEU A 947 38.28 41.47 -9.61
C LEU A 947 39.53 42.29 -9.26
N GLY A 948 40.37 42.59 -10.26
CA GLY A 948 41.54 43.44 -10.10
C GLY A 948 41.18 44.83 -9.57
N GLN A 949 40.15 45.48 -10.13
CA GLN A 949 39.68 46.79 -9.67
C GLN A 949 39.21 46.76 -8.21
N VAL A 950 38.40 45.76 -7.85
CA VAL A 950 37.85 45.60 -6.49
C VAL A 950 38.94 45.30 -5.46
N THR A 951 39.96 44.54 -5.88
CA THR A 951 41.12 44.19 -5.05
C THR A 951 42.03 45.40 -4.83
N ALA A 952 42.33 46.15 -5.89
CA ALA A 952 43.15 47.37 -5.83
C ALA A 952 42.51 48.47 -4.97
N ALA A 953 41.20 48.71 -5.13
CA ALA A 953 40.46 49.69 -4.35
C ALA A 953 40.44 49.39 -2.83
N ARG A 954 40.85 48.19 -2.42
CA ARG A 954 40.94 47.75 -1.01
C ARG A 954 42.37 47.70 -0.49
N GLY A 955 43.36 48.06 -1.29
CA GLY A 955 44.77 47.97 -0.92
C GLY A 955 45.24 46.54 -0.67
N LEU A 956 44.57 45.54 -1.26
CA LEU A 956 44.94 44.13 -1.17
C LEU A 956 45.92 43.76 -2.29
N THR A 957 46.81 42.81 -2.01
CA THR A 957 47.73 42.28 -3.04
C THR A 957 47.02 41.30 -3.99
N ALA A 958 47.49 41.23 -5.24
CA ALA A 958 46.95 40.32 -6.24
C ALA A 958 46.95 38.86 -5.74
N PRO A 959 45.90 38.07 -6.04
CA PRO A 959 45.82 36.68 -5.60
C PRO A 959 46.87 35.82 -6.32
N ARG A 960 47.47 34.88 -5.58
CA ARG A 960 48.29 33.81 -6.15
C ARG A 960 47.43 32.79 -6.89
N TYR A 961 46.25 32.48 -6.35
CA TYR A 961 45.34 31.49 -6.91
C TYR A 961 44.05 32.15 -7.38
N LEU A 962 43.67 31.90 -8.62
CA LEU A 962 42.28 32.06 -9.08
C LEU A 962 41.64 30.67 -9.21
N CYS A 963 40.71 30.36 -8.33
CA CYS A 963 40.02 29.08 -8.28
C CYS A 963 38.64 29.25 -8.90
N PHE A 964 38.44 28.74 -10.11
CA PHE A 964 37.13 28.81 -10.78
C PHE A 964 36.31 27.55 -10.50
N THR A 965 35.07 27.76 -10.05
CA THR A 965 34.06 26.73 -9.82
C THR A 965 32.78 27.03 -10.60
N GLY A 966 31.74 26.21 -10.42
CA GLY A 966 30.47 26.34 -11.13
C GLY A 966 30.52 25.87 -12.59
N ARG A 967 29.41 25.35 -13.12
CA ARG A 967 29.36 24.83 -14.51
C ARG A 967 29.60 25.93 -15.55
N GLY A 968 29.29 27.17 -15.22
CA GLY A 968 29.55 28.32 -16.08
C GLY A 968 31.04 28.59 -16.29
N SER A 969 31.96 28.01 -15.52
CA SER A 969 33.40 28.14 -15.74
C SER A 969 33.98 27.08 -16.71
N LEU A 970 33.19 26.08 -17.11
CA LEU A 970 33.65 25.00 -17.99
C LEU A 970 34.13 25.50 -19.36
N TYR A 971 33.63 26.65 -19.84
CA TYR A 971 34.10 27.25 -21.10
C TYR A 971 35.59 27.63 -21.04
N LEU A 972 36.20 27.77 -19.86
CA LEU A 972 37.64 28.04 -19.75
C LEU A 972 38.48 26.92 -20.37
N ARG A 973 37.97 25.68 -20.36
CA ARG A 973 38.59 24.55 -21.08
C ARG A 973 38.52 24.73 -22.61
N LEU A 974 37.54 25.48 -23.13
CA LEU A 974 37.46 25.85 -24.54
C LEU A 974 38.46 26.97 -24.92
N LEU A 975 38.95 27.75 -23.95
CA LEU A 975 40.05 28.69 -24.17
C LEU A 975 41.41 27.99 -24.17
N CYS A 976 41.57 26.97 -23.33
CA CYS A 976 42.86 26.32 -23.11
C CYS A 976 42.69 24.82 -22.80
N PRO A 977 42.50 23.97 -23.83
CA PRO A 977 42.09 22.57 -23.64
C PRO A 977 43.16 21.67 -23.01
N SER A 978 44.45 21.96 -23.20
CA SER A 978 45.55 21.08 -22.77
C SER A 978 46.34 21.61 -21.57
N ASN A 979 46.53 22.93 -21.45
CA ASN A 979 47.29 23.54 -20.36
C ASN A 979 46.73 24.92 -20.00
N LEU A 980 46.72 25.26 -18.70
CA LEU A 980 46.18 26.55 -18.25
C LEU A 980 47.19 27.71 -18.37
N ARG A 981 48.47 27.44 -18.65
CA ARG A 981 49.55 28.46 -18.67
C ARG A 981 49.25 29.67 -19.55
N PRO A 982 48.73 29.53 -20.79
CA PRO A 982 48.39 30.69 -21.61
C PRO A 982 47.31 31.56 -20.97
N LEU A 983 46.32 30.93 -20.31
CA LEU A 983 45.26 31.63 -19.60
C LEU A 983 45.78 32.28 -18.29
N GLU A 984 46.69 31.61 -17.59
CA GLU A 984 47.40 32.15 -16.42
C GLU A 984 48.20 33.41 -16.78
N GLN A 985 48.86 33.41 -17.94
CA GLN A 985 49.57 34.57 -18.48
C GLN A 985 48.61 35.73 -18.76
N VAL A 986 47.47 35.47 -19.40
CA VAL A 986 46.42 36.48 -19.65
C VAL A 986 45.92 37.08 -18.33
N ALA A 987 45.53 36.26 -17.36
CA ALA A 987 45.02 36.75 -16.08
C ALA A 987 46.07 37.56 -15.30
N SER A 988 47.33 37.09 -15.29
CA SER A 988 48.45 37.78 -14.66
C SER A 988 48.71 39.15 -15.30
N LEU A 989 48.65 39.26 -16.63
CA LEU A 989 48.77 40.52 -17.36
C LEU A 989 47.61 41.47 -17.02
N ILE A 990 46.36 40.98 -17.02
CA ILE A 990 45.18 41.78 -16.67
C ILE A 990 45.33 42.33 -15.23
N LEU A 991 45.62 41.46 -14.26
CA LEU A 991 45.80 41.88 -12.86
C LEU A 991 46.93 42.89 -12.72
N THR A 992 48.06 42.67 -13.39
CA THR A 992 49.22 43.59 -13.33
C THR A 992 48.88 44.97 -13.89
N LYS A 993 48.20 45.02 -15.04
CA LYS A 993 47.84 46.29 -15.70
C LYS A 993 46.74 47.04 -14.93
N VAL A 994 45.79 46.33 -14.33
CA VAL A 994 44.67 46.92 -13.58
C VAL A 994 45.09 47.38 -12.19
N MET A 995 45.88 46.58 -11.47
CA MET A 995 46.29 46.89 -10.09
C MET A 995 47.53 47.78 -10.01
N GLY A 996 48.26 47.97 -11.12
CA GLY A 996 49.52 48.73 -11.15
C GLY A 996 50.69 48.04 -10.45
N THR A 997 50.49 46.83 -9.91
CA THR A 997 51.51 46.01 -9.24
C THR A 997 51.60 44.63 -9.88
N PRO A 998 52.80 44.02 -10.02
CA PRO A 998 52.94 42.68 -10.60
C PRO A 998 52.15 41.63 -9.83
N ALA A 999 51.46 40.73 -10.56
CA ALA A 999 50.91 39.51 -9.97
C ALA A 999 52.04 38.59 -9.46
N PRO A 1000 51.77 37.69 -8.48
CA PRO A 1000 52.77 36.77 -7.95
C PRO A 1000 53.43 35.92 -9.06
N ALA A 1001 54.75 35.73 -8.99
CA ALA A 1001 55.51 34.97 -10.00
C ALA A 1001 55.07 33.50 -10.13
N ASN A 1002 54.48 32.95 -9.06
CA ASN A 1002 53.94 31.59 -8.98
C ASN A 1002 52.40 31.56 -9.13
N PHE A 1003 51.81 32.56 -9.80
CA PHE A 1003 50.38 32.66 -10.07
C PHE A 1003 49.84 31.41 -10.75
N LYS A 1004 48.66 30.94 -10.31
CA LYS A 1004 48.01 29.76 -10.86
C LYS A 1004 46.50 29.93 -10.99
N ILE A 1005 45.97 29.35 -12.06
CA ILE A 1005 44.53 29.13 -12.20
C ILE A 1005 44.26 27.67 -11.81
N VAL A 1006 43.29 27.47 -10.92
CA VAL A 1006 42.81 26.15 -10.53
C VAL A 1006 41.39 26.00 -11.08
N LEU A 1007 41.22 25.06 -12.02
CA LEU A 1007 39.91 24.63 -12.47
C LEU A 1007 39.54 23.35 -11.74
N ALA A 1008 38.35 23.30 -11.16
CA ALA A 1008 37.81 22.05 -10.66
C ALA A 1008 37.56 21.05 -11.81
N ASP A 1009 37.80 19.76 -11.57
CA ASP A 1009 37.52 18.70 -12.54
C ASP A 1009 36.01 18.60 -12.84
N ASP A 1010 35.20 18.58 -11.78
CA ASP A 1010 33.77 18.84 -11.85
C ASP A 1010 33.42 20.01 -10.89
N PRO A 1011 33.19 21.22 -11.45
CA PRO A 1011 32.95 22.41 -10.65
C PRO A 1011 31.71 22.36 -9.75
N LYS A 1012 30.62 21.65 -10.15
CA LYS A 1012 29.42 21.53 -9.31
C LYS A 1012 29.59 20.51 -8.18
N GLN A 1013 30.41 19.48 -8.41
CA GLN A 1013 30.80 18.56 -7.34
C GLN A 1013 31.61 19.27 -6.25
N THR A 1014 32.44 20.26 -6.63
CA THR A 1014 33.35 20.95 -5.71
C THR A 1014 32.62 21.68 -4.58
N THR A 1015 31.54 22.39 -4.88
CA THR A 1015 30.70 23.09 -3.89
C THR A 1015 30.08 22.10 -2.90
N ALA A 1016 29.36 21.09 -3.40
CA ALA A 1016 28.73 20.09 -2.54
C ALA A 1016 29.75 19.28 -1.73
N ASN A 1017 30.84 18.83 -2.35
CA ASN A 1017 31.93 18.12 -1.66
C ASN A 1017 32.56 18.99 -0.56
N GLY A 1018 32.68 20.29 -0.80
CA GLY A 1018 33.12 21.27 0.19
C GLY A 1018 32.21 21.33 1.42
N GLY A 1019 30.89 21.40 1.21
CA GLY A 1019 29.92 21.40 2.32
C GLY A 1019 29.83 20.07 3.08
N VAL A 1020 30.06 18.95 2.39
CA VAL A 1020 30.24 17.64 3.04
C VAL A 1020 31.44 17.68 3.99
N LEU A 1021 32.56 18.29 3.56
CA LEU A 1021 33.78 18.34 4.37
C LEU A 1021 33.79 19.42 5.46
N ALA A 1022 32.96 20.46 5.36
CA ALA A 1022 32.96 21.61 6.28
C ALA A 1022 32.56 21.24 7.74
N THR A 1023 33.50 20.78 8.56
CA THR A 1023 33.27 20.19 9.89
C THR A 1023 34.10 20.88 10.99
N GLY A 1024 33.58 20.93 12.22
CA GLY A 1024 34.32 21.39 13.41
C GLY A 1024 34.65 22.88 13.45
N VAL A 1025 35.73 23.23 14.17
CA VAL A 1025 36.23 24.61 14.39
C VAL A 1025 36.55 25.34 13.08
N ASP A 1026 36.87 24.61 12.01
CA ASP A 1026 37.08 25.20 10.68
C ASP A 1026 35.79 25.82 10.14
N ALA A 1027 34.65 25.13 10.25
CA ALA A 1027 33.34 25.65 9.83
C ALA A 1027 32.89 26.83 10.69
N GLU A 1028 33.14 26.81 12.00
CA GLU A 1028 32.82 27.91 12.92
C GLU A 1028 33.69 29.16 12.68
N SER A 1029 34.96 29.00 12.29
CA SER A 1029 35.86 30.13 11.99
C SER A 1029 35.67 30.76 10.59
N THR A 1030 35.08 30.03 9.64
CA THR A 1030 34.75 30.51 8.28
C THR A 1030 33.28 30.87 8.11
N ALA A 1031 32.45 30.66 9.14
CA ALA A 1031 31.06 31.13 9.19
C ALA A 1031 30.97 32.66 9.36
N GLU A 1032 32.09 33.36 9.57
CA GLU A 1032 32.15 34.81 9.38
C GLU A 1032 31.75 35.13 7.95
N VAL A 1033 30.54 35.67 7.79
CA VAL A 1033 30.07 36.21 6.53
C VAL A 1033 31.07 37.30 6.11
N PRO A 1034 31.82 37.11 5.01
CA PRO A 1034 32.77 38.11 4.55
C PRO A 1034 32.05 39.44 4.34
N PRO A 1035 32.73 40.59 4.50
CA PRO A 1035 32.18 41.87 4.07
C PRO A 1035 31.68 41.75 2.61
N ILE A 1036 30.38 41.97 2.40
CA ILE A 1036 29.79 41.96 1.07
C ILE A 1036 30.09 43.31 0.40
N VAL A 1037 30.60 43.24 -0.80
CA VAL A 1037 31.12 44.37 -1.56
C VAL A 1037 30.35 44.51 -2.86
N GLN A 1038 29.79 45.70 -3.08
CA GLN A 1038 29.00 46.04 -4.27
C GLN A 1038 29.47 47.39 -4.81
N PRO A 1039 30.57 47.43 -5.58
CA PRO A 1039 31.02 48.67 -6.19
C PRO A 1039 30.03 49.12 -7.26
N ILE A 1040 29.81 50.42 -7.42
CA ILE A 1040 28.94 50.96 -8.48
C ILE A 1040 29.41 50.47 -9.86
N GLY A 1041 30.73 50.41 -10.11
CA GLY A 1041 31.32 49.94 -11.36
C GLY A 1041 31.86 51.05 -12.26
N THR A 1042 32.05 52.27 -11.72
CA THR A 1042 32.63 53.41 -12.44
C THR A 1042 34.16 53.31 -12.58
N GLY A 1043 34.80 52.46 -11.77
CA GLY A 1043 36.25 52.25 -11.78
C GLY A 1043 37.03 53.39 -11.10
N THR A 1044 36.36 54.19 -10.27
CA THR A 1044 36.99 55.22 -9.44
C THR A 1044 37.45 54.65 -8.10
N GLU A 1045 38.52 55.20 -7.52
CA GLU A 1045 39.02 54.85 -6.18
C GLU A 1045 38.30 55.59 -5.05
N ASP A 1046 37.20 56.30 -5.37
CA ASP A 1046 36.45 57.11 -4.40
C ASP A 1046 35.69 56.21 -3.41
N ALA A 1047 35.60 56.64 -2.14
CA ALA A 1047 34.75 56.01 -1.14
C ALA A 1047 33.27 55.96 -1.60
N ALA A 1048 32.84 56.91 -2.44
CA ALA A 1048 31.53 56.92 -3.06
C ALA A 1048 31.23 55.69 -3.95
N GLU A 1049 32.26 54.97 -4.40
CA GLU A 1049 32.13 53.77 -5.25
C GLU A 1049 31.51 52.58 -4.48
N ASN A 1050 31.60 52.54 -3.14
CA ASN A 1050 31.11 51.42 -2.32
C ASN A 1050 29.82 51.73 -1.54
N ARG A 1051 29.03 52.72 -1.98
CA ARG A 1051 27.71 53.02 -1.38
C ARG A 1051 26.59 52.17 -1.98
N PRO A 1052 25.55 51.81 -1.23
CA PRO A 1052 24.33 51.23 -1.79
C PRO A 1052 23.78 52.12 -2.89
N LEU A 1053 23.53 51.54 -4.07
CA LEU A 1053 23.02 52.26 -5.23
C LEU A 1053 21.55 51.90 -5.45
N TYR A 1054 20.67 52.89 -5.51
CA TYR A 1054 19.24 52.66 -5.77
C TYR A 1054 18.91 52.89 -7.25
N PRO A 1055 17.82 52.32 -7.80
CA PRO A 1055 17.42 52.57 -9.18
C PRO A 1055 17.28 54.05 -9.54
N SER A 1056 16.87 54.89 -8.59
CA SER A 1056 16.78 56.35 -8.74
C SER A 1056 18.14 57.05 -8.83
N ASP A 1057 19.22 56.42 -8.36
CA ASP A 1057 20.57 56.98 -8.35
C ASP A 1057 21.33 56.73 -9.67
N ILE A 1058 20.74 55.95 -10.60
CA ILE A 1058 21.35 55.66 -11.92
C ILE A 1058 21.13 56.86 -12.86
N THR A 1059 21.86 57.95 -12.62
CA THR A 1059 21.87 59.12 -13.50
C THR A 1059 22.60 58.83 -14.82
N GLU A 1060 22.47 59.72 -15.82
CA GLU A 1060 23.23 59.60 -17.07
C GLU A 1060 24.74 59.75 -16.81
N GLU A 1061 25.16 60.50 -15.80
CA GLU A 1061 26.57 60.59 -15.39
C GLU A 1061 27.09 59.23 -14.88
N VAL A 1062 26.34 58.54 -14.01
CA VAL A 1062 26.69 57.20 -13.53
C VAL A 1062 26.77 56.22 -14.69
N LYS A 1063 25.76 56.24 -15.58
CA LYS A 1063 25.75 55.41 -16.79
C LYS A 1063 26.97 55.65 -17.67
N ASN A 1064 27.28 56.90 -17.98
CA ASN A 1064 28.42 57.24 -18.83
C ASN A 1064 29.75 56.85 -18.18
N ALA A 1065 29.89 57.01 -16.86
CA ALA A 1065 31.08 56.58 -16.13
C ALA A 1065 31.26 55.05 -16.15
N VAL A 1066 30.17 54.29 -15.96
CA VAL A 1066 30.19 52.82 -16.06
C VAL A 1066 30.54 52.36 -17.47
N ILE A 1067 29.92 52.94 -18.50
CA ILE A 1067 30.23 52.63 -19.91
C ILE A 1067 31.70 52.93 -20.20
N ALA A 1068 32.22 54.08 -19.78
CA ALA A 1068 33.62 54.45 -19.97
C ALA A 1068 34.57 53.45 -19.27
N ASN A 1069 34.21 52.91 -18.10
CA ASN A 1069 34.98 51.86 -17.45
C ASN A 1069 34.98 50.55 -18.24
N VAL A 1070 33.83 50.16 -18.80
CA VAL A 1070 33.74 48.98 -19.69
C VAL A 1070 34.53 49.20 -20.98
N GLU A 1071 34.49 50.39 -21.57
CA GLU A 1071 35.31 50.72 -22.74
C GLU A 1071 36.80 50.61 -22.44
N LYS A 1072 37.26 51.05 -21.25
CA LYS A 1072 38.66 50.84 -20.81
C LYS A 1072 39.01 49.36 -20.71
N CYS A 1073 38.11 48.55 -20.15
CA CYS A 1073 38.28 47.09 -20.08
C CYS A 1073 38.39 46.48 -21.49
N LEU A 1074 37.46 46.79 -22.39
CA LEU A 1074 37.48 46.28 -23.77
C LEU A 1074 38.71 46.75 -24.56
N THR A 1075 39.08 48.02 -24.40
CA THR A 1075 40.31 48.59 -25.00
C THR A 1075 41.54 47.83 -24.53
N LEU A 1076 41.67 47.61 -23.21
CA LEU A 1076 42.78 46.83 -22.65
C LEU A 1076 42.82 45.42 -23.24
N LEU A 1077 41.69 44.70 -23.21
CA LEU A 1077 41.62 43.30 -23.64
C LEU A 1077 41.88 43.11 -25.14
N LEU A 1078 41.49 44.07 -25.99
CA LEU A 1078 41.50 43.93 -27.44
C LEU A 1078 42.63 44.70 -28.15
N THR A 1079 43.29 45.66 -27.49
CA THR A 1079 44.28 46.55 -28.15
C THR A 1079 45.65 46.61 -27.46
N ASP A 1080 45.79 46.20 -26.19
CA ASP A 1080 47.10 46.15 -25.53
C ASP A 1080 47.99 45.08 -26.19
N ALA A 1081 49.23 45.44 -26.50
CA ALA A 1081 50.11 44.60 -27.30
C ALA A 1081 50.41 43.24 -26.63
N ASP A 1082 50.57 43.21 -25.30
CA ASP A 1082 50.88 41.99 -24.56
C ASP A 1082 49.66 41.06 -24.54
N LEU A 1083 48.47 41.63 -24.33
CA LEU A 1083 47.21 40.88 -24.31
C LEU A 1083 46.79 40.40 -25.70
N VAL A 1084 47.00 41.19 -26.75
CA VAL A 1084 46.77 40.78 -28.14
C VAL A 1084 47.69 39.60 -28.52
N ALA A 1085 48.96 39.65 -28.12
CA ALA A 1085 49.89 38.54 -28.31
C ALA A 1085 49.46 37.28 -27.53
N ALA A 1086 49.03 37.46 -26.27
CA ALA A 1086 48.52 36.35 -25.46
C ALA A 1086 47.21 35.74 -26.00
N MET A 1087 46.33 36.56 -26.56
CA MET A 1087 45.09 36.12 -27.23
C MET A 1087 45.40 35.24 -28.45
N HIS A 1088 46.44 35.55 -29.22
CA HIS A 1088 46.89 34.69 -30.31
C HIS A 1088 47.38 33.32 -29.82
N ASN A 1089 48.05 33.26 -28.67
CA ASN A 1089 48.49 32.00 -28.04
C ASN A 1089 47.31 31.14 -27.55
N LEU A 1090 46.14 31.73 -27.31
CA LEU A 1090 44.90 31.00 -27.04
C LEU A 1090 44.23 30.48 -28.31
N GLY A 1091 44.74 30.80 -29.52
CA GLY A 1091 44.16 30.40 -30.80
C GLY A 1091 42.86 31.13 -31.13
N ILE A 1092 42.72 32.36 -30.64
CA ILE A 1092 41.56 33.23 -30.90
C ILE A 1092 41.85 34.09 -32.12
N LYS A 1093 40.91 34.12 -33.07
CA LYS A 1093 40.94 35.03 -34.20
C LYS A 1093 40.02 36.21 -33.92
N ASN A 1094 40.60 37.38 -33.68
CA ASN A 1094 39.86 38.63 -33.56
C ASN A 1094 40.02 39.45 -34.85
N PRO A 1095 38.97 39.62 -35.67
CA PRO A 1095 39.05 40.47 -36.85
C PRO A 1095 39.39 41.92 -36.45
N PRO A 1096 40.41 42.55 -37.05
CA PRO A 1096 40.89 43.86 -36.62
C PRO A 1096 39.77 44.90 -36.57
N GLY A 1097 39.57 45.49 -35.38
CA GLY A 1097 38.59 46.55 -35.14
C GLY A 1097 37.11 46.11 -35.14
N LEU A 1098 36.76 44.91 -35.62
CA LEU A 1098 35.36 44.45 -35.68
C LEU A 1098 34.77 44.31 -34.27
N VAL A 1099 35.36 43.44 -33.43
CA VAL A 1099 34.80 43.10 -32.11
C VAL A 1099 34.66 44.33 -31.22
N LEU A 1100 35.68 45.20 -31.21
CA LEU A 1100 35.64 46.43 -30.42
C LEU A 1100 34.53 47.38 -30.93
N ARG A 1101 34.42 47.57 -32.25
CA ARG A 1101 33.38 48.43 -32.85
C ARG A 1101 31.98 47.93 -32.53
N GLU A 1102 31.72 46.64 -32.71
CA GLU A 1102 30.39 46.06 -32.48
C GLU A 1102 30.00 46.13 -30.99
N LEU A 1103 30.94 45.84 -30.07
CA LEU A 1103 30.66 45.95 -28.64
C LEU A 1103 30.39 47.39 -28.22
N THR A 1104 31.28 48.34 -28.58
CA THR A 1104 31.11 49.76 -28.24
C THR A 1104 29.79 50.32 -28.76
N GLY A 1105 29.35 49.89 -29.96
CA GLY A 1105 28.04 50.24 -30.51
C GLY A 1105 26.84 49.73 -29.70
N ALA A 1106 27.00 48.62 -28.97
CA ALA A 1106 25.92 47.96 -28.22
C ALA A 1106 25.91 48.23 -26.70
N LEU A 1107 26.97 48.86 -26.15
CA LEU A 1107 27.11 49.06 -24.69
C LEU A 1107 25.97 49.88 -24.08
N ALA A 1108 25.60 50.99 -24.72
CA ALA A 1108 24.57 51.89 -24.22
C ALA A 1108 23.19 51.22 -24.18
N ASP A 1109 22.85 50.47 -25.23
CA ASP A 1109 21.59 49.73 -25.32
C ASP A 1109 21.54 48.61 -24.28
N SER A 1110 22.63 47.85 -24.13
CA SER A 1110 22.75 46.81 -23.10
C SER A 1110 22.57 47.38 -21.69
N PHE A 1111 23.20 48.53 -21.39
CA PHE A 1111 23.04 49.19 -20.10
C PHE A 1111 21.59 49.62 -19.87
N ASN A 1112 20.95 50.24 -20.87
CA ASN A 1112 19.56 50.70 -20.76
C ASN A 1112 18.59 49.54 -20.52
N LEU A 1113 18.76 48.40 -21.20
CA LEU A 1113 17.97 47.19 -20.96
C LEU A 1113 18.13 46.69 -19.52
N GLY A 1114 19.37 46.61 -19.02
CA GLY A 1114 19.64 46.23 -17.63
C GLY A 1114 19.05 47.20 -16.61
N ARG A 1115 19.16 48.51 -16.87
CA ARG A 1115 18.58 49.57 -16.04
C ARG A 1115 17.05 49.45 -15.99
N GLN A 1116 16.41 49.27 -17.14
CA GLN A 1116 14.96 49.15 -17.25
C GLN A 1116 14.45 47.90 -16.52
N ARG A 1117 15.17 46.78 -16.62
CA ARG A 1117 14.86 45.56 -15.87
C ARG A 1117 14.84 45.84 -14.36
N TYR A 1118 15.82 46.57 -13.83
CA TYR A 1118 15.84 46.94 -12.42
C TYR A 1118 14.72 47.89 -12.02
N ALA A 1119 14.42 48.88 -12.85
CA ALA A 1119 13.29 49.79 -12.63
C ALA A 1119 11.94 49.05 -12.58
N ASN A 1120 11.80 47.95 -13.33
CA ASN A 1120 10.58 47.15 -13.37
C ASN A 1120 10.48 46.08 -12.27
N THR A 1121 11.60 45.59 -11.76
CA THR A 1121 11.64 44.38 -10.91
C THR A 1121 12.02 44.63 -9.45
N LEU A 1122 12.70 45.74 -9.13
CA LEU A 1122 13.06 46.07 -7.75
C LEU A 1122 11.97 46.92 -7.08
N PRO A 1123 11.52 46.57 -5.85
CA PRO A 1123 10.65 47.42 -5.05
C PRO A 1123 11.28 48.80 -4.76
N ALA A 1124 10.42 49.81 -4.57
CA ALA A 1124 10.87 51.16 -4.23
C ALA A 1124 11.64 51.15 -2.90
N GLY A 1125 12.90 51.61 -2.92
CA GLY A 1125 13.76 51.69 -1.74
C GLY A 1125 14.67 50.47 -1.50
N GLU A 1126 14.72 49.50 -2.42
CA GLU A 1126 15.75 48.45 -2.39
C GLU A 1126 16.99 48.83 -3.22
N PRO A 1127 18.21 48.60 -2.70
CA PRO A 1127 19.43 48.85 -3.47
C PRO A 1127 19.61 47.77 -4.54
N ILE A 1128 20.31 48.13 -5.61
CA ILE A 1128 20.70 47.24 -6.69
C ILE A 1128 21.67 46.19 -6.11
N PRO A 1129 21.40 44.89 -6.27
CA PRO A 1129 22.12 43.83 -5.56
C PRO A 1129 23.47 43.44 -6.21
N GLU A 1130 23.92 44.16 -7.24
CA GLU A 1130 25.14 43.87 -7.99
C GLU A 1130 25.82 45.16 -8.50
N THR A 1131 27.07 45.03 -8.97
CA THR A 1131 27.76 46.12 -9.68
C THR A 1131 27.10 46.44 -11.02
N LEU A 1132 27.13 47.71 -11.43
CA LEU A 1132 26.69 48.11 -12.78
C LEU A 1132 27.72 47.80 -13.87
N PHE A 1133 28.98 47.48 -13.50
CA PHE A 1133 30.07 47.25 -14.45
C PHE A 1133 29.73 46.25 -15.55
N PHE A 1134 28.97 45.19 -15.24
CA PHE A 1134 28.65 44.15 -16.21
C PHE A 1134 27.40 44.45 -17.06
N LEU A 1135 26.56 45.42 -16.68
CA LEU A 1135 25.32 45.73 -17.40
C LEU A 1135 25.54 46.07 -18.90
N PRO A 1136 26.56 46.87 -19.26
CA PRO A 1136 26.87 47.14 -20.67
C PRO A 1136 27.29 45.90 -21.48
N LEU A 1137 27.74 44.82 -20.83
CA LEU A 1137 28.24 43.62 -21.51
C LEU A 1137 27.17 42.55 -21.74
N LYS A 1138 26.11 42.50 -20.93
CA LYS A 1138 25.14 41.38 -20.93
C LYS A 1138 24.47 41.15 -22.28
N HIS A 1139 23.87 42.19 -22.86
CA HIS A 1139 23.23 42.11 -24.17
C HIS A 1139 24.25 42.31 -25.31
N ALA A 1140 25.31 43.10 -25.08
CA ALA A 1140 26.33 43.34 -26.10
C ALA A 1140 27.06 42.05 -26.52
N LEU A 1141 27.34 41.13 -25.60
CA LEU A 1141 27.92 39.81 -25.92
C LEU A 1141 26.97 38.94 -26.75
N TYR A 1142 25.67 38.98 -26.47
CA TYR A 1142 24.67 38.28 -27.26
C TYR A 1142 24.62 38.80 -28.70
N VAL A 1143 24.54 40.12 -28.89
CA VAL A 1143 24.56 40.76 -30.22
C VAL A 1143 25.86 40.41 -30.96
N LEU A 1144 27.01 40.51 -30.28
CA LEU A 1144 28.30 40.12 -30.86
C LEU A 1144 28.31 38.66 -31.31
N SER A 1145 27.72 37.75 -30.54
CA SER A 1145 27.66 36.33 -30.91
C SER A 1145 26.94 36.10 -32.24
N GLN A 1146 25.86 36.84 -32.50
CA GLN A 1146 25.08 36.78 -33.73
C GLN A 1146 25.89 37.29 -34.92
N VAL A 1147 26.57 38.43 -34.75
CA VAL A 1147 27.43 39.02 -35.79
C VAL A 1147 28.58 38.07 -36.14
N LEU A 1148 29.23 37.49 -35.13
CA LEU A 1148 30.34 36.56 -35.33
C LEU A 1148 29.89 35.27 -36.04
N HIS A 1149 28.74 34.70 -35.67
CA HIS A 1149 28.16 33.54 -36.37
C HIS A 1149 27.84 33.86 -37.84
N GLY A 1150 27.21 35.01 -38.10
CA GLY A 1150 26.89 35.44 -39.47
C GLY A 1150 28.12 35.73 -40.34
N SER A 1151 29.25 36.08 -39.73
CA SER A 1151 30.52 36.34 -40.44
C SER A 1151 31.32 35.09 -40.81
N ALA A 1152 30.86 33.90 -40.41
CA ALA A 1152 31.48 32.62 -40.73
C ALA A 1152 31.12 32.09 -42.14
N HIS A 1153 30.14 32.75 -42.80
CA HIS A 1153 29.77 32.58 -44.20
C HIS A 1153 30.24 33.79 -45.00
#